data_AF-A0AAX2FJI3-F1
#
_entry.id   AF-A0AAX2FJI3-F1
#
_cell.length_a   1.000
_cell.length_b   1.000
_cell.length_c   1.000
_cell.angle_alpha   90.00
_cell.angle_beta   90.00
_cell.angle_gamma   90.00
#
_symmetry.space_group_name_H-M   'P 1'
#
loop_
_entity.id
_entity.type
_entity.pdbx_description
1 polymer ?
#
loop_
_entity_poly.entity_id
_entity_poly.type
_entity_poly.pdbx_seq_one_letter_code
_entity_poly.pdbx_strand_id
1 'polypeptide(L)'
;MADDTKLTEDGVELETSVVDTAVAVAAASGPYGAAISIGIKAAVFFAEVIGWMKEEATTEQALQSIQNQLNAIQFILERIEERLDEFAVAIAITDNRATLQRLMDYSDNAKRLSLDLLNTSADDVITTSRLANEAGILIDKFLRSDYDIWKWTDVEARNAFNPQTGQINRELYPAQGKFKNLPTLPVYKMAVLTWLSARERVVQKGEIGRLDDDSGRISRHLSAVSVRSARPKFDKYTQIEDPYITSIPRSIAEHIKWRIRAFVISSNKYPINNKCNFYYDVQNWMNGQRKQGDFFDLQMADNNVMCTINPENLGSPSLELGAEIEAGGELLHEISETLEHVAATGSLKKQFIGQFPITEVYPPAILYVITQNEELHWYRNEEASRPGGSTNWQGPNGIGTGWGGFTSVFSGGGAAIYGVQSNGDLLWYGHDGYFDGSPRWRGPRTVGWGWNGFKSIFSGGEYVVYGIQPNGDLLWYRHHGAANGGDVTTWSGQIKVGTGWANFVKVFSGGYGIIYAIREDGILLRYKHLGYLTGSLDWAPYEQIGTGWNGFQDIVAAADGVLYAFTRDGKILWYRYGERKIPSAGGAGGGTGVGAGGPTAWSVITVWEGPIEIKRNLSAFRKVFALMDAPYLGPR
;
A
#
# COMPACT_ATOMS: atom_id res chain seq x y z
N MET A 1 1.75 -10.62 37.40
CA MET A 1 2.16 -11.89 36.80
C MET A 1 0.91 -12.75 36.77
N ALA A 2 0.11 -12.63 35.72
CA ALA A 2 -0.98 -13.57 35.47
C ALA A 2 -0.36 -14.76 34.76
N ASP A 3 -0.63 -15.96 35.27
CA ASP A 3 -0.28 -17.21 34.61
C ASP A 3 -0.98 -17.19 33.23
N ASP A 4 -0.22 -17.36 32.16
CA ASP A 4 -0.66 -17.12 30.76
C ASP A 4 -1.46 -18.33 30.25
N THR A 5 -2.44 -18.77 31.03
CA THR A 5 -3.25 -19.96 30.76
C THR A 5 -4.12 -19.72 29.52
N LYS A 6 -3.86 -20.48 28.46
CA LYS A 6 -4.64 -20.43 27.22
C LYS A 6 -5.86 -21.33 27.33
N LEU A 7 -7.01 -20.87 26.84
CA LEU A 7 -8.28 -21.58 26.97
C LEU A 7 -8.99 -21.74 25.63
N THR A 8 -9.64 -22.88 25.43
CA THR A 8 -10.51 -23.15 24.28
C THR A 8 -11.90 -22.54 24.45
N GLU A 9 -12.74 -22.67 23.42
CA GLU A 9 -14.15 -22.23 23.45
C GLU A 9 -14.97 -22.90 24.56
N ASP A 10 -14.59 -24.12 24.95
CA ASP A 10 -15.25 -24.91 26.00
C ASP A 10 -14.68 -24.62 27.40
N GLY A 11 -13.76 -23.66 27.52
CA GLY A 11 -13.08 -23.32 28.78
C GLY A 11 -12.04 -24.36 29.23
N VAL A 12 -11.58 -25.22 28.30
CA VAL A 12 -10.52 -26.21 28.55
C VAL A 12 -9.15 -25.58 28.29
N GLU A 13 -8.12 -26.00 29.02
CA GLU A 13 -6.75 -25.52 28.81
C GLU A 13 -6.23 -25.96 27.43
N LEU A 14 -5.69 -25.01 26.66
CA LEU A 14 -5.09 -25.23 25.35
C LEU A 14 -3.58 -25.33 25.51
N GLU A 15 -3.02 -26.52 25.26
CA GLU A 15 -1.58 -26.76 25.38
C GLU A 15 -0.82 -26.26 24.17
N THR A 16 -1.17 -26.78 23.01
CA THR A 16 -0.50 -26.46 21.75
C THR A 16 -1.53 -26.27 20.67
N SER A 17 -1.32 -25.22 19.87
CA SER A 17 -2.09 -24.95 18.67
C SER A 17 -1.15 -24.68 17.51
N VAL A 18 -1.54 -25.13 16.31
CA VAL A 18 -0.74 -24.90 15.10
C VAL A 18 -0.57 -23.41 14.81
N VAL A 19 -1.54 -22.57 15.20
CA VAL A 19 -1.44 -21.11 15.04
C VAL A 19 -0.30 -20.55 15.89
N ASP A 20 -0.15 -21.03 17.12
CA ASP A 20 0.96 -20.61 17.99
C ASP A 20 2.30 -21.08 17.43
N THR A 21 2.38 -22.32 16.94
CA THR A 21 3.58 -22.83 16.28
C THR A 21 3.95 -21.97 15.08
N ALA A 22 2.98 -21.66 14.21
CA ALA A 22 3.19 -20.81 13.04
C ALA A 22 3.66 -19.40 13.40
N VAL A 23 3.04 -18.77 14.42
CA VAL A 23 3.43 -17.45 14.91
C VAL A 23 4.83 -17.48 15.51
N ALA A 24 5.15 -18.50 16.31
CA ALA A 24 6.46 -18.65 16.92
C ALA A 24 7.56 -18.91 15.89
N VAL A 25 7.30 -19.75 14.87
CA VAL A 25 8.22 -19.97 13.73
C VAL A 25 8.47 -18.67 12.98
N ALA A 26 7.42 -17.91 12.69
CA ALA A 26 7.54 -16.64 11.99
C ALA A 26 8.38 -15.64 12.80
N ALA A 27 8.15 -15.53 14.11
CA ALA A 27 8.91 -14.67 15.02
C ALA A 27 10.38 -15.12 15.19
N ALA A 28 10.64 -16.42 15.26
CA ALA A 28 11.97 -17.00 15.44
C ALA A 28 12.85 -16.91 14.18
N SER A 29 12.30 -16.53 13.04
CA SER A 29 13.02 -16.42 11.76
C SER A 29 13.85 -15.14 11.60
N GLY A 30 14.12 -14.42 12.70
CA GLY A 30 14.98 -13.23 12.75
C GLY A 30 14.34 -11.99 12.11
N PRO A 31 15.12 -10.96 11.73
CA PRO A 31 14.60 -9.75 11.08
C PRO A 31 13.90 -10.04 9.74
N TYR A 32 14.31 -11.09 9.03
CA TYR A 32 13.59 -11.62 7.86
C TYR A 32 12.24 -12.22 8.26
N GLY A 33 12.18 -12.95 9.37
CA GLY A 33 10.94 -13.53 9.93
C GLY A 33 9.86 -12.51 10.29
N ALA A 34 10.23 -11.38 10.88
CA ALA A 34 9.29 -10.31 11.20
C ALA A 34 8.66 -9.71 9.91
N ALA A 35 9.47 -9.44 8.89
CA ALA A 35 9.00 -8.96 7.59
C ALA A 35 8.11 -9.99 6.86
N ILE A 36 8.46 -11.28 6.98
CA ILE A 36 7.64 -12.38 6.45
C ILE A 36 6.31 -12.47 7.19
N SER A 37 6.30 -12.40 8.53
CA SER A 37 5.07 -12.46 9.34
C SER A 37 4.09 -11.32 9.05
N ILE A 38 4.62 -10.13 8.78
CA ILE A 38 3.86 -8.94 8.41
C ILE A 38 3.34 -9.08 6.97
N GLY A 39 4.19 -9.42 6.00
CA GLY A 39 3.81 -9.57 4.59
C GLY A 39 2.80 -10.70 4.34
N ILE A 40 2.87 -11.77 5.12
CA ILE A 40 1.95 -12.92 5.08
C ILE A 40 0.52 -12.51 5.43
N LYS A 41 0.34 -11.58 6.38
CA LYS A 41 -0.97 -11.16 6.90
C LYS A 41 -1.45 -9.80 6.36
N ALA A 42 -0.55 -9.02 5.74
CA ALA A 42 -0.84 -7.63 5.36
C ALA A 42 -1.83 -7.50 4.20
N ALA A 43 -2.90 -6.74 4.44
CA ALA A 43 -3.80 -6.23 3.40
C ALA A 43 -3.04 -5.29 2.43
N VAL A 44 -2.11 -4.48 2.96
CA VAL A 44 -1.27 -3.55 2.18
C VAL A 44 -0.53 -4.27 1.05
N PHE A 45 0.06 -5.44 1.34
CA PHE A 45 0.74 -6.24 0.31
C PHE A 45 -0.22 -6.67 -0.79
N PHE A 46 -1.41 -7.14 -0.43
CA PHE A 46 -2.42 -7.56 -1.40
C PHE A 46 -2.85 -6.38 -2.28
N ALA A 47 -3.18 -5.24 -1.66
CA ALA A 47 -3.57 -4.01 -2.37
C ALA A 47 -2.47 -3.50 -3.32
N GLU A 48 -1.21 -3.54 -2.89
CA GLU A 48 -0.04 -3.17 -3.69
C GLU A 48 0.09 -4.07 -4.93
N VAL A 49 -0.01 -5.38 -4.72
CA VAL A 49 0.07 -6.38 -5.80
C VAL A 49 -1.09 -6.27 -6.78
N ILE A 50 -2.31 -6.04 -6.30
CA ILE A 50 -3.47 -5.72 -7.14
C ILE A 50 -3.26 -4.39 -7.89
N GLY A 51 -2.67 -3.39 -7.25
CA GLY A 51 -2.27 -2.13 -7.86
C GLY A 51 -1.39 -2.36 -9.10
N TRP A 52 -0.38 -3.21 -8.97
CA TRP A 52 0.50 -3.56 -10.10
C TRP A 52 -0.18 -4.37 -11.21
N MET A 53 -1.23 -5.15 -10.91
CA MET A 53 -1.98 -5.90 -11.94
C MET A 53 -2.93 -5.02 -12.76
N LYS A 54 -3.33 -3.85 -12.22
CA LYS A 54 -4.20 -2.91 -12.95
C LYS A 54 -3.51 -2.30 -14.16
N GLU A 55 -2.18 -2.26 -14.15
CA GLU A 55 -1.37 -1.73 -15.25
C GLU A 55 -0.52 -2.82 -15.91
N GLU A 56 -0.53 -2.84 -17.24
CA GLU A 56 0.21 -3.84 -18.03
C GLU A 56 1.72 -3.74 -17.78
N ALA A 57 2.25 -2.52 -17.60
CA ALA A 57 3.68 -2.25 -17.38
C ALA A 57 4.22 -2.78 -16.04
N THR A 58 3.37 -2.98 -15.04
CA THR A 58 3.76 -3.42 -13.69
C THR A 58 3.33 -4.86 -13.39
N THR A 59 2.66 -5.53 -14.33
CA THR A 59 2.18 -6.91 -14.13
C THR A 59 3.33 -7.89 -13.85
N GLU A 60 4.51 -7.67 -14.44
CA GLU A 60 5.71 -8.47 -14.14
C GLU A 60 6.17 -8.30 -12.69
N GLN A 61 6.16 -7.06 -12.18
CA GLN A 61 6.51 -6.77 -10.79
C GLN A 61 5.54 -7.46 -9.82
N ALA A 62 4.25 -7.52 -10.18
CA ALA A 62 3.24 -8.25 -9.41
C ALA A 62 3.60 -9.73 -9.27
N LEU A 63 3.98 -10.39 -10.38
CA LEU A 63 4.35 -11.80 -10.38
C LEU A 63 5.66 -12.07 -9.62
N GLN A 64 6.66 -11.20 -9.77
CA GLN A 64 7.90 -11.31 -9.00
C GLN A 64 7.64 -11.17 -7.50
N SER A 65 6.77 -10.24 -7.10
CA SER A 65 6.38 -10.05 -5.70
C SER A 65 5.62 -11.26 -5.14
N ILE A 66 4.73 -11.85 -5.95
CA ILE A 66 4.04 -13.10 -5.63
C ILE A 66 5.05 -14.24 -5.38
N GLN A 67 6.04 -14.40 -6.25
CA GLN A 67 7.06 -15.44 -6.10
C GLN A 67 7.90 -15.25 -4.83
N ASN A 68 8.29 -14.02 -4.52
CA ASN A 68 9.05 -13.71 -3.31
C ASN A 68 8.27 -14.08 -2.05
N GLN A 69 6.97 -13.76 -1.98
CA GLN A 69 6.13 -14.16 -0.86
C GLN A 69 5.90 -15.68 -0.80
N LEU A 70 5.73 -16.36 -1.93
CA LEU A 70 5.57 -17.82 -1.96
C LEU A 70 6.83 -18.54 -1.45
N ASN A 71 8.02 -18.04 -1.79
CA ASN A 71 9.27 -18.55 -1.23
C ASN A 71 9.34 -18.37 0.29
N ALA A 72 8.92 -17.21 0.79
CA ALA A 72 8.87 -16.94 2.22
C ALA A 72 7.84 -17.80 2.96
N ILE A 73 6.68 -18.05 2.35
CA ILE A 73 5.66 -18.93 2.90
C ILE A 73 6.16 -20.36 2.95
N GLN A 74 6.76 -20.88 1.87
CA GLN A 74 7.30 -22.24 1.83
C GLN A 74 8.31 -22.49 2.97
N PHE A 75 9.24 -21.55 3.15
CA PHE A 75 10.21 -21.60 4.24
C PHE A 75 9.56 -21.68 5.63
N ILE A 76 8.44 -20.99 5.85
CA ILE A 76 7.70 -21.07 7.11
C ILE A 76 6.98 -22.41 7.23
N LEU A 77 6.36 -22.92 6.16
CA LEU A 77 5.66 -24.21 6.19
C LEU A 77 6.63 -25.35 6.54
N GLU A 78 7.81 -25.37 5.94
CA GLU A 78 8.87 -26.36 6.24
C GLU A 78 9.28 -26.30 7.73
N ARG A 79 9.46 -25.10 8.28
CA ARG A 79 9.79 -24.93 9.71
C ARG A 79 8.65 -25.28 10.65
N ILE A 80 7.40 -25.11 10.22
CA ILE A 80 6.24 -25.59 10.98
C ILE A 80 6.28 -27.12 11.02
N GLU A 81 6.59 -27.78 9.90
CA GLU A 81 6.68 -29.24 9.82
C GLU A 81 7.69 -29.79 10.82
N GLU A 82 8.89 -29.19 10.90
CA GLU A 82 9.94 -29.54 11.85
C GLU A 82 9.49 -29.41 13.32
N ARG A 83 8.62 -28.45 13.62
CA ARG A 83 8.14 -28.19 14.99
C ARG A 83 6.84 -28.92 15.34
N LEU A 84 6.21 -29.62 14.39
CA LEU A 84 5.05 -30.45 14.72
C LEU A 84 5.41 -31.58 15.68
N ASP A 85 6.67 -32.02 15.72
CA ASP A 85 7.15 -33.03 16.67
C ASP A 85 7.17 -32.52 18.13
N GLU A 86 7.03 -31.20 18.36
CA GLU A 86 6.83 -30.63 19.71
C GLU A 86 5.42 -30.94 20.27
N PHE A 87 4.47 -31.37 19.44
CA PHE A 87 3.13 -31.74 19.91
C PHE A 87 3.19 -33.04 20.69
N ALA A 88 2.62 -33.06 21.89
CA ALA A 88 2.67 -34.24 22.77
C ALA A 88 1.73 -35.38 22.34
N VAL A 89 0.76 -35.13 21.46
CA VAL A 89 -0.28 -36.10 21.07
C VAL A 89 -0.07 -36.56 19.62
N ALA A 90 0.21 -37.85 19.43
CA ALA A 90 0.55 -38.44 18.12
C ALA A 90 -0.54 -38.24 17.03
N ILE A 91 -1.82 -38.24 17.42
CA ILE A 91 -2.94 -37.96 16.51
C ILE A 91 -2.84 -36.53 15.97
N ALA A 92 -2.56 -35.54 16.83
CA ALA A 92 -2.40 -34.16 16.41
C ALA A 92 -1.21 -33.97 15.48
N ILE A 93 -0.09 -34.64 15.74
CA ILE A 93 1.10 -34.63 14.85
C ILE A 93 0.71 -35.14 13.46
N THR A 94 0.05 -36.29 13.41
CA THR A 94 -0.27 -37.00 12.15
C THR A 94 -1.27 -36.21 11.31
N ASP A 95 -2.36 -35.74 11.92
CA ASP A 95 -3.38 -34.94 11.23
C ASP A 95 -2.84 -33.61 10.72
N ASN A 96 -2.07 -32.90 11.56
CA ASN A 96 -1.49 -31.60 11.19
C ASN A 96 -0.43 -31.77 10.09
N ARG A 97 0.40 -32.82 10.14
CA ARG A 97 1.40 -33.08 9.09
C ARG A 97 0.74 -33.40 7.75
N ALA A 98 -0.32 -34.22 7.75
CA ALA A 98 -1.08 -34.50 6.53
C ALA A 98 -1.73 -33.23 5.93
N THR A 99 -2.23 -32.34 6.78
CA THR A 99 -2.80 -31.05 6.34
C THR A 99 -1.73 -30.09 5.83
N LEU A 100 -0.59 -30.03 6.50
CA LEU A 100 0.55 -29.19 6.13
C LEU A 100 1.17 -29.61 4.80
N GLN A 101 1.33 -30.91 4.54
CA GLN A 101 1.85 -31.43 3.27
C GLN A 101 0.97 -31.03 2.09
N ARG A 102 -0.36 -31.18 2.22
CA ARG A 102 -1.30 -30.69 1.18
C ARG A 102 -1.18 -29.18 0.96
N LEU A 103 -0.96 -28.43 2.03
CA LEU A 103 -0.81 -26.98 1.95
C LEU A 103 0.51 -26.57 1.26
N MET A 104 1.60 -27.29 1.51
CA MET A 104 2.87 -27.14 0.78
C MET A 104 2.70 -27.45 -0.71
N ASP A 105 1.98 -28.53 -1.05
CA ASP A 105 1.66 -28.85 -2.45
C ASP A 105 0.88 -27.72 -3.13
N TYR A 106 -0.04 -27.06 -2.41
CA TYR A 106 -0.80 -25.93 -2.96
C TYR A 106 0.07 -24.69 -3.14
N SER A 107 0.99 -24.44 -2.20
CA SER A 107 1.99 -23.38 -2.27
C SER A 107 2.92 -23.57 -3.47
N ASP A 108 3.46 -24.77 -3.66
CA ASP A 108 4.32 -25.12 -4.79
C ASP A 108 3.57 -25.04 -6.13
N ASN A 109 2.30 -25.45 -6.16
CA ASN A 109 1.46 -25.28 -7.35
C ASN A 109 1.23 -23.80 -7.69
N ALA A 110 0.94 -22.95 -6.69
CA ALA A 110 0.79 -21.51 -6.91
C ALA A 110 2.09 -20.88 -7.44
N LYS A 111 3.24 -21.32 -6.90
CA LYS A 111 4.58 -20.88 -7.31
C LYS A 111 4.90 -21.28 -8.74
N ARG A 112 4.66 -22.54 -9.10
CA ARG A 112 4.80 -23.05 -10.48
C ARG A 112 3.94 -22.23 -11.44
N LEU A 113 2.65 -22.05 -11.13
CA LEU A 113 1.74 -21.29 -12.00
C LEU A 113 2.17 -19.83 -12.17
N SER A 114 2.65 -19.18 -11.10
CA SER A 114 3.18 -17.83 -11.16
C SER A 114 4.45 -17.74 -12.02
N LEU A 115 5.36 -18.72 -11.93
CA LEU A 115 6.56 -18.82 -12.76
C LEU A 115 6.23 -19.09 -14.22
N ASP A 116 5.33 -20.03 -14.50
CA ASP A 116 4.88 -20.34 -15.86
C ASP A 116 4.22 -19.11 -16.49
N LEU A 117 3.42 -18.36 -15.72
CA LEU A 117 2.80 -17.13 -16.18
C LEU A 117 3.83 -16.02 -16.44
N LEU A 118 4.85 -15.89 -15.59
CA LEU A 118 5.94 -14.94 -15.79
C LEU A 118 6.71 -15.23 -17.10
N ASN A 119 6.93 -16.52 -17.40
CA ASN A 119 7.63 -16.97 -18.60
C ASN A 119 6.75 -17.01 -19.86
N THR A 120 5.44 -16.81 -19.72
CA THR A 120 4.49 -16.79 -20.84
C THR A 120 4.37 -15.36 -21.38
N SER A 121 4.54 -15.21 -22.70
CA SER A 121 4.34 -13.93 -23.39
C SER A 121 2.93 -13.39 -23.12
N ALA A 122 2.80 -12.07 -22.93
CA ALA A 122 1.51 -11.41 -22.77
C ALA A 122 0.56 -11.62 -23.96
N ASP A 123 1.10 -11.95 -25.14
CA ASP A 123 0.32 -12.22 -26.35
C ASP A 123 -0.10 -13.69 -26.52
N ASP A 124 0.44 -14.62 -25.73
CA ASP A 124 0.05 -16.04 -25.77
C ASP A 124 -1.20 -16.28 -24.92
N VAL A 125 -2.36 -15.93 -25.49
CA VAL A 125 -3.65 -16.06 -24.81
C VAL A 125 -4.04 -17.51 -24.56
N ILE A 126 -3.61 -18.44 -25.41
CA ILE A 126 -3.96 -19.86 -25.27
C ILE A 126 -3.30 -20.42 -24.02
N THR A 127 -1.99 -20.22 -23.87
CA THR A 127 -1.25 -20.66 -22.69
C THR A 127 -1.71 -19.92 -21.45
N THR A 128 -1.92 -18.61 -21.54
CA THR A 128 -2.41 -17.80 -20.42
C THR A 128 -3.80 -18.27 -19.94
N SER A 129 -4.71 -18.60 -20.85
CA SER A 129 -6.04 -19.14 -20.49
C SER A 129 -5.95 -20.47 -19.77
N ARG A 130 -5.08 -21.38 -20.24
CA ARG A 130 -4.81 -22.64 -19.54
C ARG A 130 -4.29 -22.41 -18.13
N LEU A 131 -3.31 -21.51 -17.96
CA LEU A 131 -2.75 -21.16 -16.66
C LEU A 131 -3.81 -20.51 -15.74
N ALA A 132 -4.70 -19.68 -16.28
CA ALA A 132 -5.80 -19.08 -15.53
C ALA A 132 -6.80 -20.15 -15.04
N ASN A 133 -7.15 -21.12 -15.87
CA ASN A 133 -8.05 -22.20 -15.49
C ASN A 133 -7.38 -23.14 -14.46
N GLU A 134 -6.09 -23.47 -14.61
CA GLU A 134 -5.32 -24.23 -13.62
C GLU A 134 -5.24 -23.52 -12.27
N ALA A 135 -4.96 -22.20 -12.27
CA ALA A 135 -4.96 -21.38 -11.06
C ALA A 135 -6.36 -21.29 -10.43
N GLY A 136 -7.40 -21.25 -11.26
CA GLY A 136 -8.79 -21.29 -10.83
C GLY A 136 -9.13 -22.60 -10.10
N ILE A 137 -8.71 -23.74 -10.65
CA ILE A 137 -8.86 -25.05 -10.01
C ILE A 137 -8.13 -25.08 -8.67
N LEU A 138 -6.91 -24.53 -8.60
CA LEU A 138 -6.14 -24.47 -7.37
C LEU A 138 -6.87 -23.71 -6.26
N ILE A 139 -7.41 -22.52 -6.54
CA ILE A 139 -8.13 -21.75 -5.51
C ILE A 139 -9.43 -22.44 -5.08
N ASP A 140 -10.13 -23.10 -6.01
CA ASP A 140 -11.36 -23.84 -5.69
C ASP A 140 -11.14 -24.99 -4.71
N LYS A 141 -9.93 -25.55 -4.62
CA LYS A 141 -9.60 -26.60 -3.64
C LYS A 141 -9.82 -26.15 -2.20
N PHE A 142 -9.49 -24.90 -1.88
CA PHE A 142 -9.64 -24.33 -0.54
C PHE A 142 -11.09 -24.21 -0.08
N LEU A 143 -12.05 -24.20 -1.00
CA LEU A 143 -13.47 -23.95 -0.72
C LEU A 143 -14.38 -25.14 -1.02
N ARG A 144 -13.92 -26.10 -1.84
CA ARG A 144 -14.75 -27.21 -2.34
C ARG A 144 -14.14 -28.55 -2.00
N SER A 145 -13.18 -29.02 -2.82
CA SER A 145 -12.67 -30.39 -2.73
C SER A 145 -11.95 -30.68 -1.42
N ASP A 146 -11.33 -29.66 -0.83
CA ASP A 146 -10.48 -29.78 0.35
C ASP A 146 -10.82 -28.70 1.37
N TYR A 147 -12.11 -28.45 1.63
CA TYR A 147 -12.54 -27.45 2.63
C TYR A 147 -11.94 -27.71 4.02
N ASP A 148 -11.61 -28.97 4.34
CA ASP A 148 -10.94 -29.35 5.58
C ASP A 148 -9.48 -28.84 5.69
N ILE A 149 -8.91 -28.22 4.65
CA ILE A 149 -7.59 -27.56 4.71
C ILE A 149 -7.55 -26.39 5.71
N TRP A 150 -8.72 -25.89 6.12
CA TRP A 150 -8.86 -24.88 7.17
C TRP A 150 -8.99 -25.47 8.57
N LYS A 151 -9.14 -26.79 8.70
CA LYS A 151 -9.36 -27.48 9.97
C LYS A 151 -8.08 -28.16 10.43
N TRP A 152 -7.69 -27.88 11.66
CA TRP A 152 -6.47 -28.37 12.29
C TRP A 152 -6.78 -29.03 13.62
N THR A 153 -5.82 -29.80 14.13
CA THR A 153 -5.95 -30.52 15.40
C THR A 153 -5.11 -29.81 16.47
N ASP A 154 -5.79 -29.27 17.49
CA ASP A 154 -5.17 -28.71 18.68
C ASP A 154 -4.90 -29.80 19.74
N VAL A 155 -4.12 -29.47 20.77
CA VAL A 155 -3.96 -30.32 21.96
C VAL A 155 -4.54 -29.60 23.17
N GLU A 156 -5.48 -30.25 23.84
CA GLU A 156 -6.15 -29.75 25.04
C GLU A 156 -5.71 -30.53 26.27
N ALA A 157 -5.53 -29.83 27.40
CA ALA A 157 -5.30 -30.45 28.70
C ALA A 157 -6.59 -30.51 29.51
N ARG A 158 -6.93 -31.71 29.97
CA ARG A 158 -8.14 -31.98 30.76
C ARG A 158 -7.78 -32.65 32.08
N ASN A 159 -8.51 -32.29 33.12
CA ASN A 159 -8.41 -32.94 34.41
C ASN A 159 -9.27 -34.22 34.42
N ALA A 160 -8.62 -35.38 34.49
CA ALA A 160 -9.26 -36.68 34.55
C ALA A 160 -9.21 -37.23 35.99
N PHE A 161 -10.36 -37.61 36.53
CA PHE A 161 -10.45 -38.25 37.84
C PHE A 161 -10.14 -39.75 37.70
N ASN A 162 -9.18 -40.24 38.47
CA ASN A 162 -8.87 -41.65 38.56
C ASN A 162 -9.64 -42.31 39.72
N PRO A 163 -10.69 -43.10 39.46
CA PRO A 163 -11.54 -43.66 40.51
C PRO A 163 -10.85 -44.72 41.38
N GLN A 164 -9.73 -45.29 40.94
CA GLN A 164 -8.97 -46.29 41.69
C GLN A 164 -8.02 -45.67 42.72
N THR A 165 -7.51 -44.46 42.45
CA THR A 165 -6.52 -43.77 43.30
C THR A 165 -7.09 -42.53 43.99
N GLY A 166 -8.24 -42.04 43.54
CA GLY A 166 -8.84 -40.78 44.02
C GLY A 166 -8.09 -39.53 43.57
N GLN A 167 -7.08 -39.66 42.70
CA GLN A 167 -6.27 -38.54 42.20
C GLN A 167 -6.87 -37.91 40.95
N ILE A 168 -6.60 -36.61 40.76
CA ILE A 168 -6.90 -35.87 39.53
C ILE A 168 -5.59 -35.79 38.74
N ASN A 169 -5.58 -36.36 37.54
CA ASN A 169 -4.43 -36.33 36.64
C ASN A 169 -4.73 -35.39 35.47
N ARG A 170 -3.71 -34.64 35.03
CA ARG A 170 -3.79 -33.85 33.81
C ARG A 170 -3.49 -34.76 32.62
N GLU A 171 -4.44 -34.87 31.71
CA GLU A 171 -4.36 -35.72 30.52
C GLU A 171 -4.51 -34.88 29.25
N LEU A 172 -3.84 -35.29 28.18
CA LEU A 172 -3.80 -34.57 26.91
C LEU A 172 -4.70 -35.24 25.87
N TYR A 173 -5.51 -34.44 25.18
CA TYR A 173 -6.49 -34.91 24.22
C TYR A 173 -6.36 -34.16 22.89
N PRO A 174 -6.50 -34.84 21.74
CA PRO A 174 -6.54 -34.19 20.45
C PRO A 174 -7.92 -33.53 20.24
N ALA A 175 -7.92 -32.24 19.90
CA ALA A 175 -9.10 -31.48 19.53
C ALA A 175 -9.12 -31.27 18.01
N GLN A 176 -9.67 -32.24 17.29
CA GLN A 176 -9.71 -32.26 15.83
C GLN A 176 -10.73 -31.28 15.27
N GLY A 177 -10.55 -30.89 14.00
CA GLY A 177 -11.57 -30.16 13.25
C GLY A 177 -11.69 -28.68 13.58
N LYS A 178 -10.73 -28.10 14.31
CA LYS A 178 -10.77 -26.69 14.73
C LYS A 178 -10.35 -25.80 13.56
N PHE A 179 -11.20 -24.86 13.17
CA PHE A 179 -10.86 -23.90 12.11
C PHE A 179 -9.67 -23.02 12.54
N LYS A 180 -8.64 -22.93 11.69
CA LYS A 180 -7.47 -22.07 11.87
C LYS A 180 -7.17 -21.29 10.59
N ASN A 181 -6.86 -20.01 10.75
CA ASN A 181 -6.50 -19.12 9.65
C ASN A 181 -5.04 -19.34 9.23
N LEU A 182 -4.14 -19.63 10.17
CA LEU A 182 -2.75 -19.97 9.88
C LEU A 182 -2.52 -21.47 10.03
N PRO A 183 -1.66 -22.05 9.17
CA PRO A 183 -0.91 -21.42 8.07
C PRO A 183 -1.67 -21.31 6.72
N THR A 184 -2.97 -21.62 6.68
CA THR A 184 -3.74 -21.77 5.41
C THR A 184 -4.00 -20.47 4.63
N LEU A 185 -4.42 -19.39 5.31
CA LEU A 185 -4.81 -18.10 4.71
C LEU A 185 -3.74 -17.46 3.81
N PRO A 186 -2.45 -17.46 4.18
CA PRO A 186 -1.38 -16.95 3.33
C PRO A 186 -1.25 -17.65 1.98
N VAL A 187 -1.36 -18.98 1.96
CA VAL A 187 -1.30 -19.76 0.71
C VAL A 187 -2.53 -19.48 -0.13
N TYR A 188 -3.71 -19.43 0.50
CA TYR A 188 -4.96 -19.05 -0.18
C TYR A 188 -4.85 -17.67 -0.85
N LYS A 189 -4.33 -16.66 -0.12
CA LYS A 189 -4.07 -15.31 -0.65
C LYS A 189 -3.20 -15.37 -1.90
N MET A 190 -2.09 -16.11 -1.85
CA MET A 190 -1.18 -16.19 -3.00
C MET A 190 -1.80 -16.91 -4.18
N ALA A 191 -2.57 -17.96 -3.94
CA ALA A 191 -3.29 -18.65 -5.01
C ALA A 191 -4.34 -17.73 -5.66
N VAL A 192 -5.08 -16.93 -4.88
CA VAL A 192 -6.01 -15.91 -5.40
C VAL A 192 -5.28 -14.87 -6.25
N LEU A 193 -4.15 -14.34 -5.79
CA LEU A 193 -3.35 -13.38 -6.54
C LEU A 193 -2.81 -13.95 -7.86
N THR A 194 -2.31 -15.20 -7.84
CA THR A 194 -1.86 -15.91 -9.05
C THR A 194 -3.01 -16.10 -10.04
N TRP A 195 -4.19 -16.52 -9.55
CA TRP A 195 -5.38 -16.67 -10.40
C TRP A 195 -5.83 -15.34 -11.00
N LEU A 196 -5.95 -14.29 -10.18
CA LEU A 196 -6.31 -12.94 -10.62
C LEU A 196 -5.34 -12.40 -11.67
N SER A 197 -4.03 -12.64 -11.50
CA SER A 197 -2.99 -12.26 -12.48
C SER A 197 -3.21 -12.93 -13.83
N ALA A 198 -3.40 -14.25 -13.83
CA ALA A 198 -3.59 -15.02 -15.06
C ALA A 198 -4.91 -14.64 -15.73
N ARG A 199 -5.99 -14.57 -14.94
CA ARG A 199 -7.33 -14.17 -15.37
C ARG A 199 -7.32 -12.80 -16.04
N GLU A 200 -6.70 -11.81 -15.42
CA GLU A 200 -6.67 -10.44 -15.92
C GLU A 200 -5.97 -10.35 -17.27
N ARG A 201 -4.88 -11.10 -17.50
CA ARG A 201 -4.25 -11.15 -18.83
C ARG A 201 -5.19 -11.70 -19.92
N VAL A 202 -6.02 -12.70 -19.60
CA VAL A 202 -7.03 -13.23 -20.54
C VAL A 202 -8.14 -12.21 -20.80
N VAL A 203 -8.63 -11.57 -19.74
CA VAL A 203 -9.67 -10.53 -19.81
C VAL A 203 -9.21 -9.36 -20.68
N GLN A 204 -7.96 -8.90 -20.51
CA GLN A 204 -7.39 -7.80 -21.30
C GLN A 204 -7.31 -8.09 -22.80
N LYS A 205 -7.28 -9.37 -23.18
CA LYS A 205 -7.29 -9.80 -24.58
C LYS A 205 -8.70 -10.03 -25.13
N GLY A 206 -9.74 -9.79 -24.33
CA GLY A 206 -11.14 -9.95 -24.74
C GLY A 206 -11.59 -11.41 -24.83
N GLU A 207 -10.82 -12.34 -24.27
CA GLU A 207 -10.99 -13.80 -24.47
C GLU A 207 -11.62 -14.47 -23.24
N ILE A 208 -12.51 -13.76 -22.53
CA ILE A 208 -13.18 -14.22 -21.30
C ILE A 208 -13.91 -15.56 -21.49
N GLY A 209 -14.39 -15.84 -22.70
CA GLY A 209 -15.06 -17.10 -23.03
C GLY A 209 -14.18 -18.35 -22.89
N ARG A 210 -12.86 -18.19 -22.71
CA ARG A 210 -11.91 -19.27 -22.46
C ARG A 210 -11.71 -19.57 -20.97
N LEU A 211 -12.25 -18.74 -20.09
CA LEU A 211 -12.13 -18.90 -18.64
C LEU A 211 -13.24 -19.84 -18.11
N ASP A 212 -12.83 -20.97 -17.55
CA ASP A 212 -13.74 -21.97 -17.05
C ASP A 212 -14.33 -21.55 -15.70
N ASP A 213 -15.67 -21.55 -15.61
CA ASP A 213 -16.42 -21.26 -14.38
C ASP A 213 -16.04 -19.91 -13.74
N ASP A 214 -15.68 -18.90 -14.54
CA ASP A 214 -15.12 -17.65 -14.03
C ASP A 214 -16.08 -16.91 -13.08
N SER A 215 -17.31 -16.65 -13.53
CA SER A 215 -18.35 -15.98 -12.72
C SER A 215 -18.72 -16.78 -11.47
N GLY A 216 -18.86 -18.10 -11.60
CA GLY A 216 -19.16 -18.99 -10.46
C GLY A 216 -18.02 -18.99 -9.44
N ARG A 217 -16.76 -18.99 -9.90
CA ARG A 217 -15.58 -18.91 -9.05
C ARG A 217 -15.49 -17.57 -8.33
N ILE A 218 -15.67 -16.45 -9.03
CA ILE A 218 -15.71 -15.12 -8.40
C ILE A 218 -16.77 -15.09 -7.28
N SER A 219 -17.99 -15.53 -7.56
CA SER A 219 -19.09 -15.54 -6.58
C SER A 219 -18.80 -16.43 -5.36
N ARG A 220 -18.21 -17.61 -5.57
CA ARG A 220 -17.81 -18.52 -4.48
C ARG A 220 -16.73 -17.91 -3.60
N HIS A 221 -15.66 -17.41 -4.21
CA HIS A 221 -14.54 -16.84 -3.46
C HIS A 221 -14.96 -15.56 -2.74
N LEU A 222 -15.77 -14.71 -3.38
CA LEU A 222 -16.36 -13.54 -2.75
C LEU A 222 -17.18 -13.94 -1.51
N SER A 223 -18.10 -14.90 -1.65
CA SER A 223 -18.90 -15.39 -0.52
C SER A 223 -18.05 -15.98 0.62
N ALA A 224 -16.89 -16.57 0.29
CA ALA A 224 -15.98 -17.16 1.27
C ALA A 224 -15.16 -16.13 2.04
N VAL A 225 -14.88 -14.95 1.47
CA VAL A 225 -14.10 -13.89 2.12
C VAL A 225 -14.96 -12.77 2.72
N SER A 226 -16.23 -12.66 2.32
CA SER A 226 -17.15 -11.65 2.84
C SER A 226 -17.85 -12.06 4.14
N VAL A 227 -18.34 -11.08 4.89
CA VAL A 227 -19.28 -11.29 6.00
C VAL A 227 -20.69 -11.11 5.47
N ARG A 228 -21.59 -12.08 5.72
CA ARG A 228 -22.96 -12.01 5.19
C ARG A 228 -23.75 -10.87 5.85
N SER A 229 -24.09 -9.88 5.04
CA SER A 229 -25.03 -8.81 5.38
C SER A 229 -26.48 -9.15 5.02
N ALA A 230 -26.68 -10.08 4.09
CA ALA A 230 -27.99 -10.58 3.65
C ALA A 230 -28.53 -11.69 4.55
N ARG A 231 -29.85 -11.92 4.52
CA ARG A 231 -30.57 -12.85 5.41
C ARG A 231 -30.17 -14.33 5.19
N PRO A 232 -29.89 -15.10 6.25
CA PRO A 232 -29.71 -14.64 7.63
C PRO A 232 -28.39 -13.87 7.78
N LYS A 233 -28.47 -12.65 8.32
CA LYS A 233 -27.32 -11.76 8.57
C LYS A 233 -26.44 -12.40 9.62
N PHE A 234 -25.14 -12.41 9.40
CA PHE A 234 -24.19 -12.87 10.41
C PHE A 234 -24.02 -11.81 11.51
N ASP A 235 -24.23 -12.22 12.75
CA ASP A 235 -23.96 -11.44 13.94
C ASP A 235 -23.24 -12.33 14.95
N LYS A 236 -21.98 -12.01 15.27
CA LYS A 236 -21.18 -12.84 16.18
C LYS A 236 -21.60 -12.74 17.65
N TYR A 237 -22.46 -11.77 17.98
CA TYR A 237 -22.94 -11.49 19.34
C TYR A 237 -24.39 -11.92 19.57
N THR A 238 -25.14 -12.23 18.51
CA THR A 238 -26.50 -12.74 18.68
C THR A 238 -26.49 -14.05 19.47
N GLN A 239 -27.46 -14.18 20.36
CA GLN A 239 -27.81 -15.46 21.00
C GLN A 239 -29.07 -16.06 20.37
N ILE A 240 -29.65 -15.37 19.39
CA ILE A 240 -30.89 -15.74 18.70
C ILE A 240 -30.50 -16.30 17.33
N GLU A 241 -30.97 -17.52 17.07
CA GLU A 241 -30.89 -18.17 15.76
C GLU A 241 -32.29 -18.16 15.14
N ASP A 242 -32.46 -17.35 14.10
CA ASP A 242 -33.72 -17.25 13.38
C ASP A 242 -33.48 -17.10 11.86
N PRO A 243 -34.53 -17.07 11.03
CA PRO A 243 -34.38 -16.93 9.57
C PRO A 243 -33.72 -15.61 9.10
N TYR A 244 -33.55 -14.63 9.98
CA TYR A 244 -33.06 -13.28 9.68
C TYR A 244 -31.65 -13.00 10.23
N ILE A 245 -31.28 -13.58 11.37
CA ILE A 245 -30.00 -13.36 12.06
C ILE A 245 -29.43 -14.71 12.52
N THR A 246 -28.12 -14.89 12.37
CA THR A 246 -27.42 -16.10 12.82
C THR A 246 -26.04 -15.78 13.37
N SER A 247 -25.62 -16.50 14.41
CA SER A 247 -24.24 -16.51 14.90
C SER A 247 -23.39 -17.59 14.22
N ILE A 248 -23.98 -18.45 13.38
CA ILE A 248 -23.30 -19.60 12.79
C ILE A 248 -22.42 -19.13 11.61
N PRO A 249 -21.09 -19.21 11.73
CA PRO A 249 -20.19 -18.80 10.65
C PRO A 249 -20.25 -19.78 9.48
N ARG A 250 -20.11 -19.26 8.25
CA ARG A 250 -19.98 -20.03 7.01
C ARG A 250 -18.78 -19.61 6.17
N SER A 251 -18.47 -18.31 6.16
CA SER A 251 -17.32 -17.78 5.44
C SER A 251 -16.06 -17.80 6.29
N ILE A 252 -14.89 -17.71 5.66
CA ILE A 252 -13.58 -17.62 6.33
C ILE A 252 -13.57 -16.39 7.26
N ALA A 253 -14.09 -15.25 6.79
CA ALA A 253 -14.17 -14.03 7.58
C ALA A 253 -15.10 -14.18 8.79
N GLU A 254 -16.25 -14.84 8.62
CA GLU A 254 -17.17 -15.12 9.72
C GLU A 254 -16.56 -16.09 10.73
N HIS A 255 -15.82 -17.10 10.29
CA HIS A 255 -15.11 -18.03 11.19
C HIS A 255 -14.07 -17.32 12.06
N ILE A 256 -13.33 -16.36 11.50
CA ILE A 256 -12.37 -15.53 12.25
C ILE A 256 -13.11 -14.64 13.25
N LYS A 257 -14.11 -13.88 12.78
CA LYS A 257 -14.90 -12.97 13.62
C LYS A 257 -15.62 -13.70 14.75
N TRP A 258 -16.15 -14.89 14.49
CA TRP A 258 -16.81 -15.69 15.52
C TRP A 258 -15.84 -16.21 16.59
N ARG A 259 -14.59 -16.52 16.22
CA ARG A 259 -13.57 -17.05 17.14
C ARG A 259 -12.84 -15.96 17.94
N ILE A 260 -13.00 -14.71 17.56
CA ILE A 260 -12.40 -13.54 18.21
C ILE A 260 -13.53 -12.64 18.69
N ARG A 261 -13.83 -12.73 19.98
CA ARG A 261 -14.99 -12.05 20.59
C ARG A 261 -14.62 -11.31 21.87
N ALA A 262 -15.21 -10.13 22.05
CA ALA A 262 -15.17 -9.41 23.30
C ALA A 262 -16.43 -9.65 24.14
N PHE A 263 -16.25 -9.94 25.42
CA PHE A 263 -17.32 -10.06 26.39
C PHE A 263 -17.26 -8.90 27.37
N VAL A 264 -18.39 -8.27 27.64
CA VAL A 264 -18.44 -7.17 28.62
C VAL A 264 -18.64 -7.77 30.00
N ILE A 265 -17.67 -7.54 30.88
CA ILE A 265 -17.69 -8.05 32.25
C ILE A 265 -17.82 -6.88 33.22
N SER A 266 -18.75 -7.01 34.18
CA SER A 266 -18.85 -6.05 35.27
C SER A 266 -17.82 -6.37 36.35
N SER A 267 -17.07 -5.37 36.78
CA SER A 267 -16.13 -5.47 37.90
C SER A 267 -16.87 -5.57 39.24
N ASN A 268 -18.05 -4.95 39.32
CA ASN A 268 -18.86 -4.90 40.53
C ASN A 268 -20.26 -5.45 40.25
N LYS A 269 -20.87 -6.16 41.21
CA LYS A 269 -22.25 -6.65 41.06
C LYS A 269 -23.28 -5.51 41.09
N TYR A 270 -23.02 -4.51 41.92
CA TYR A 270 -23.85 -3.32 42.13
C TYR A 270 -23.01 -2.05 41.96
N PRO A 271 -23.61 -0.92 41.55
CA PRO A 271 -22.92 0.35 41.39
C PRO A 271 -22.27 0.83 42.69
N ILE A 272 -21.12 1.49 42.56
CA ILE A 272 -20.44 2.19 43.64
C ILE A 272 -20.48 3.67 43.28
N ASN A 273 -21.10 4.51 44.12
CA ASN A 273 -21.33 5.94 43.83
C ASN A 273 -22.09 6.16 42.51
N ASN A 274 -23.14 5.37 42.27
CA ASN A 274 -23.96 5.37 41.06
C ASN A 274 -23.16 5.06 39.77
N LYS A 275 -22.01 4.39 39.89
CA LYS A 275 -21.19 3.96 38.74
C LYS A 275 -20.97 2.46 38.73
N CYS A 276 -21.18 1.85 37.57
CA CYS A 276 -20.75 0.49 37.28
C CYS A 276 -19.47 0.54 36.45
N ASN A 277 -18.45 -0.19 36.90
CA ASN A 277 -17.18 -0.31 36.20
C ASN A 277 -17.19 -1.61 35.39
N PHE A 278 -17.03 -1.49 34.09
CA PHE A 278 -16.95 -2.61 33.17
C PHE A 278 -15.56 -2.70 32.55
N TYR A 279 -15.23 -3.86 32.03
CA TYR A 279 -14.10 -4.04 31.13
C TYR A 279 -14.44 -5.07 30.06
N TYR A 280 -13.69 -5.05 28.96
CA TYR A 280 -13.80 -6.08 27.93
C TYR A 280 -12.90 -7.26 28.25
N ASP A 281 -13.45 -8.46 28.21
CA ASP A 281 -12.72 -9.71 28.19
C ASP A 281 -12.65 -10.21 26.75
N VAL A 282 -11.51 -10.02 26.10
CA VAL A 282 -11.30 -10.39 24.69
C VAL A 282 -10.74 -11.80 24.62
N GLN A 283 -11.49 -12.70 24.01
CA GLN A 283 -11.13 -14.11 23.85
C GLN A 283 -10.83 -14.40 22.39
N ASN A 284 -9.66 -14.98 22.14
CA ASN A 284 -9.20 -15.42 20.83
C ASN A 284 -9.04 -16.95 20.83
N TRP A 285 -10.07 -17.68 20.40
CA TRP A 285 -10.02 -19.14 20.35
C TRP A 285 -9.24 -19.70 19.15
N MET A 286 -8.63 -18.84 18.32
CA MET A 286 -7.67 -19.29 17.31
C MET A 286 -6.37 -19.77 17.97
N ASN A 287 -5.97 -19.15 19.08
CA ASN A 287 -4.74 -19.45 19.82
C ASN A 287 -4.96 -19.58 21.35
N GLY A 288 -6.22 -19.59 21.78
CA GLY A 288 -6.65 -19.68 23.17
C GLY A 288 -6.30 -18.48 24.06
N GLN A 289 -5.79 -17.38 23.49
CA GLN A 289 -5.44 -16.22 24.30
C GLN A 289 -6.67 -15.50 24.83
N ARG A 290 -6.58 -15.08 26.09
CA ARG A 290 -7.57 -14.23 26.76
C ARG A 290 -6.88 -12.96 27.22
N LYS A 291 -7.37 -11.81 26.78
CA LYS A 291 -6.80 -10.49 27.12
C LYS A 291 -7.86 -9.62 27.75
N GLN A 292 -7.50 -8.99 28.85
CA GLN A 292 -8.31 -7.94 29.45
C GLN A 292 -8.10 -6.64 28.68
N GLY A 293 -9.19 -6.03 28.23
CA GLY A 293 -9.23 -4.76 27.54
C GLY A 293 -9.62 -3.59 28.42
N ASP A 294 -9.95 -2.49 27.75
CA ASP A 294 -10.16 -1.20 28.39
C ASP A 294 -11.30 -1.23 29.39
N PHE A 295 -11.09 -0.50 30.49
CA PHE A 295 -12.13 -0.22 31.47
C PHE A 295 -13.01 0.93 31.00
N PHE A 296 -14.30 0.86 31.31
CA PHE A 296 -15.23 1.95 31.09
C PHE A 296 -16.32 1.97 32.16
N ASP A 297 -16.82 3.17 32.43
CA ASP A 297 -17.84 3.39 33.45
C ASP A 297 -19.19 3.70 32.81
N LEU A 298 -20.26 3.20 33.42
CA LEU A 298 -21.62 3.64 33.13
C LEU A 298 -22.28 4.16 34.38
N GLN A 299 -22.99 5.28 34.21
CA GLN A 299 -23.77 5.88 35.27
C GLN A 299 -25.12 5.19 35.39
N MET A 300 -25.44 4.76 36.61
CA MET A 300 -26.70 4.07 36.93
C MET A 300 -27.62 4.99 37.72
N ALA A 301 -28.92 4.69 37.68
CA ALA A 301 -29.94 5.47 38.36
C ALA A 301 -29.87 5.37 39.90
N ASP A 302 -29.41 4.24 40.44
CA ASP A 302 -29.33 3.95 41.88
C ASP A 302 -28.20 2.93 42.13
N ASN A 303 -27.73 2.78 43.38
CA ASN A 303 -26.76 1.74 43.78
C ASN A 303 -27.41 0.36 44.00
N ASN A 304 -28.74 0.26 44.04
CA ASN A 304 -29.45 -1.00 44.25
C ASN A 304 -29.88 -1.74 42.97
N VAL A 305 -29.41 -1.30 41.79
CA VAL A 305 -29.65 -2.00 40.52
C VAL A 305 -28.46 -2.88 40.14
N MET A 306 -28.68 -3.99 39.43
CA MET A 306 -27.56 -4.80 38.93
C MET A 306 -26.82 -4.05 37.83
N CYS A 307 -25.49 -4.16 37.82
CA CYS A 307 -24.68 -3.67 36.72
C CYS A 307 -24.89 -4.54 35.47
N THR A 308 -25.78 -4.10 34.59
CA THR A 308 -26.04 -4.73 33.29
C THR A 308 -25.87 -3.72 32.15
N ILE A 309 -25.49 -4.22 30.98
CA ILE A 309 -25.43 -3.44 29.74
C ILE A 309 -25.86 -4.32 28.58
N ASN A 310 -26.57 -3.74 27.61
CA ASN A 310 -26.73 -4.35 26.29
C ASN A 310 -25.43 -4.19 25.51
N PRO A 311 -24.70 -5.28 25.20
CA PRO A 311 -23.47 -5.23 24.41
C PRO A 311 -23.67 -4.65 23.01
N GLU A 312 -24.89 -4.70 22.44
CA GLU A 312 -25.18 -4.14 21.12
C GLU A 312 -24.99 -2.61 21.05
N ASN A 313 -25.07 -1.93 22.20
CA ASN A 313 -24.83 -0.48 22.30
C ASN A 313 -23.34 -0.14 22.39
N LEU A 314 -22.48 -1.15 22.47
CA LEU A 314 -21.04 -1.02 22.57
C LEU A 314 -20.42 -1.51 21.27
N GLY A 315 -19.71 -0.63 20.57
CA GLY A 315 -18.92 -1.04 19.41
C GLY A 315 -17.83 -2.04 19.79
N SER A 316 -17.26 -2.73 18.81
CA SER A 316 -16.13 -3.63 19.01
C SER A 316 -14.94 -2.88 19.65
N PRO A 317 -14.37 -3.37 20.77
CA PRO A 317 -13.21 -2.74 21.39
C PRO A 317 -11.96 -2.85 20.52
N SER A 318 -11.02 -1.93 20.71
CA SER A 318 -9.76 -1.83 19.96
C SER A 318 -8.95 -3.14 19.96
N LEU A 319 -8.87 -3.83 21.09
CA LEU A 319 -8.16 -5.11 21.22
C LEU A 319 -8.80 -6.24 20.42
N GLU A 320 -10.14 -6.26 20.33
CA GLU A 320 -10.84 -7.23 19.49
C GLU A 320 -10.55 -6.95 18.02
N LEU A 321 -10.69 -5.69 17.58
CA LEU A 321 -10.40 -5.28 16.21
C LEU A 321 -8.94 -5.59 15.83
N GLY A 322 -7.99 -5.31 16.72
CA GLY A 322 -6.58 -5.64 16.54
C GLY A 322 -6.35 -7.14 16.36
N ALA A 323 -6.98 -7.97 17.19
CA ALA A 323 -6.88 -9.44 17.07
C ALA A 323 -7.51 -9.95 15.77
N GLU A 324 -8.63 -9.38 15.31
CA GLU A 324 -9.22 -9.70 14.01
C GLU A 324 -8.30 -9.31 12.84
N ILE A 325 -7.68 -8.13 12.90
CA ILE A 325 -6.71 -7.67 11.89
C ILE A 325 -5.51 -8.62 11.84
N GLU A 326 -4.94 -8.99 13.00
CA GLU A 326 -3.84 -9.95 13.10
C GLU A 326 -4.19 -11.35 12.61
N ALA A 327 -5.48 -11.70 12.62
CA ALA A 327 -5.99 -12.95 12.07
C ALA A 327 -6.27 -12.87 10.55
N GLY A 328 -6.17 -11.69 9.95
CA GLY A 328 -6.37 -11.47 8.52
C GLY A 328 -7.74 -10.92 8.13
N GLY A 329 -8.48 -10.32 9.08
CA GLY A 329 -9.79 -9.71 8.80
C GLY A 329 -9.74 -8.60 7.74
N GLU A 330 -8.75 -7.71 7.84
CA GLU A 330 -8.54 -6.63 6.85
C GLU A 330 -8.12 -7.19 5.47
N LEU A 331 -7.27 -8.21 5.44
CA LEU A 331 -6.88 -8.90 4.21
C LEU A 331 -8.09 -9.50 3.50
N LEU A 332 -8.97 -10.20 4.24
CA LEU A 332 -10.17 -10.79 3.66
C LEU A 332 -11.15 -9.73 3.17
N HIS A 333 -11.24 -8.59 3.85
CA HIS A 333 -12.00 -7.44 3.38
C HIS A 333 -11.46 -6.91 2.05
N GLU A 334 -10.14 -6.70 1.94
CA GLU A 334 -9.52 -6.24 0.69
C GLU A 334 -9.72 -7.24 -0.47
N ILE A 335 -9.61 -8.55 -0.20
CA ILE A 335 -9.93 -9.59 -1.19
C ILE A 335 -11.41 -9.49 -1.60
N SER A 336 -12.33 -9.25 -0.64
CA SER A 336 -13.76 -9.10 -0.92
C SER A 336 -14.03 -7.91 -1.83
N GLU A 337 -13.47 -6.73 -1.55
CA GLU A 337 -13.65 -5.53 -2.37
C GLU A 337 -13.10 -5.74 -3.78
N THR A 338 -11.96 -6.41 -3.90
CA THR A 338 -11.36 -6.75 -5.19
C THR A 338 -12.25 -7.70 -6.01
N LEU A 339 -12.81 -8.73 -5.37
CA LEU A 339 -13.69 -9.68 -6.04
C LEU A 339 -15.06 -9.08 -6.36
N GLU A 340 -15.59 -8.18 -5.52
CA GLU A 340 -16.81 -7.40 -5.82
C GLU A 340 -16.60 -6.51 -7.05
N HIS A 341 -15.46 -5.82 -7.10
CA HIS A 341 -15.08 -5.02 -8.26
C HIS A 341 -14.98 -5.87 -9.53
N VAL A 342 -14.31 -7.02 -9.46
CA VAL A 342 -14.18 -7.94 -10.60
C VAL A 342 -15.53 -8.53 -11.00
N ALA A 343 -16.41 -8.86 -10.04
CA ALA A 343 -17.76 -9.34 -10.33
C ALA A 343 -18.61 -8.28 -11.05
N ALA A 344 -18.47 -7.01 -10.63
CA ALA A 344 -19.24 -5.90 -11.19
C ALA A 344 -18.73 -5.45 -12.57
N THR A 345 -17.41 -5.45 -12.77
CA THR A 345 -16.78 -4.84 -13.97
C THR A 345 -16.18 -5.85 -14.94
N GLY A 346 -16.01 -7.11 -14.52
CA GLY A 346 -15.36 -8.18 -15.29
C GLY A 346 -13.83 -8.13 -15.27
N SER A 347 -13.20 -7.05 -14.81
CA SER A 347 -11.74 -6.83 -14.86
C SER A 347 -11.22 -6.25 -13.54
N LEU A 348 -9.93 -6.46 -13.26
CA LEU A 348 -9.23 -5.75 -12.18
C LEU A 348 -9.02 -4.27 -12.52
N LYS A 349 -8.98 -3.92 -13.82
CA LYS A 349 -8.96 -2.53 -14.26
C LYS A 349 -10.24 -1.85 -13.79
N LYS A 350 -10.09 -0.62 -13.30
CA LYS A 350 -11.26 0.24 -13.14
C LYS A 350 -11.80 0.51 -14.53
N GLN A 351 -13.08 0.21 -14.74
CA GLN A 351 -13.74 0.53 -15.99
C GLN A 351 -13.66 2.04 -16.17
N PHE A 352 -12.98 2.49 -17.22
CA PHE A 352 -13.04 3.89 -17.62
C PHE A 352 -14.46 4.13 -18.19
N ILE A 353 -15.39 4.56 -17.33
CA ILE A 353 -16.65 5.18 -17.78
C ILE A 353 -16.37 6.67 -17.93
N GLY A 354 -15.56 7.01 -18.92
CA GLY A 354 -15.48 8.37 -19.43
C GLY A 354 -16.07 8.36 -20.83
N GLN A 355 -16.97 9.31 -21.12
CA GLN A 355 -16.97 9.84 -22.48
C GLN A 355 -15.56 10.37 -22.71
N PHE A 356 -14.86 9.89 -23.73
CA PHE A 356 -13.56 10.46 -24.10
C PHE A 356 -13.71 11.98 -24.16
N PRO A 357 -13.08 12.72 -23.24
CA PRO A 357 -13.08 14.15 -23.36
C PRO A 357 -12.34 14.44 -24.66
N ILE A 358 -13.05 15.00 -25.64
CA ILE A 358 -12.44 15.66 -26.80
C ILE A 358 -11.63 16.89 -26.37
N THR A 359 -11.64 17.22 -25.07
CA THR A 359 -10.78 18.19 -24.42
C THR A 359 -9.46 17.53 -23.98
N GLU A 360 -8.37 17.97 -24.61
CA GLU A 360 -7.00 17.66 -24.19
C GLU A 360 -6.83 17.92 -22.68
N VAL A 361 -6.40 16.90 -21.92
CA VAL A 361 -6.18 17.00 -20.46
C VAL A 361 -4.71 17.28 -20.21
N TYR A 362 -4.42 18.28 -19.39
CA TYR A 362 -3.05 18.69 -19.05
C TYR A 362 -2.76 18.42 -17.57
N PRO A 363 -1.69 17.67 -17.22
CA PRO A 363 -1.19 17.50 -15.86
C PRO A 363 -1.24 18.74 -14.97
N PRO A 364 -1.68 18.64 -13.70
CA PRO A 364 -1.56 19.72 -12.74
C PRO A 364 -0.14 19.84 -12.19
N ALA A 365 0.19 21.00 -11.60
CA ALA A 365 1.42 21.22 -10.85
C ALA A 365 1.11 21.74 -9.45
N ILE A 366 1.71 21.12 -8.44
CA ILE A 366 1.56 21.52 -7.03
C ILE A 366 2.80 22.28 -6.59
N LEU A 367 2.58 23.46 -6.02
CA LEU A 367 3.63 24.34 -5.51
C LEU A 367 3.45 24.58 -4.02
N TYR A 368 4.57 24.54 -3.32
CA TYR A 368 4.69 24.88 -1.91
C TYR A 368 5.48 26.17 -1.78
N VAL A 369 4.89 27.17 -1.14
CA VAL A 369 5.48 28.50 -0.96
C VAL A 369 5.64 28.75 0.53
N ILE A 370 6.87 28.94 0.97
CA ILE A 370 7.18 29.39 2.32
C ILE A 370 7.15 30.91 2.31
N THR A 371 6.14 31.48 2.94
CA THR A 371 5.92 32.93 2.99
C THR A 371 6.93 33.62 3.91
N GLN A 372 6.98 34.96 3.88
CA GLN A 372 7.89 35.73 4.75
C GLN A 372 7.60 35.56 6.25
N ASN A 373 6.33 35.33 6.62
CA ASN A 373 5.88 34.98 7.98
C ASN A 373 6.04 33.48 8.30
N GLU A 374 6.81 32.74 7.51
CA GLU A 374 7.22 31.35 7.80
C GLU A 374 6.08 30.32 7.77
N GLU A 375 4.95 30.68 7.17
CA GLU A 375 3.86 29.77 6.87
C GLU A 375 4.16 29.00 5.57
N LEU A 376 3.72 27.75 5.52
CA LEU A 376 3.74 26.94 4.31
C LEU A 376 2.39 27.02 3.63
N HIS A 377 2.36 27.57 2.44
CA HIS A 377 1.15 27.70 1.62
C HIS A 377 1.23 26.75 0.43
N TRP A 378 0.12 26.05 0.18
CA TRP A 378 -0.07 25.15 -0.96
C TRP A 378 -0.83 25.84 -2.08
N TYR A 379 -0.40 25.59 -3.31
CA TYR A 379 -1.04 26.04 -4.55
C TYR A 379 -1.07 24.88 -5.53
N ARG A 380 -2.08 24.87 -6.41
CA ARG A 380 -2.16 23.91 -7.51
C ARG A 380 -2.60 24.59 -8.79
N ASN A 381 -1.82 24.46 -9.85
CA ASN A 381 -2.22 24.81 -11.21
C ASN A 381 -2.89 23.58 -11.82
N GLU A 382 -4.16 23.67 -12.23
CA GLU A 382 -4.91 22.50 -12.68
C GLU A 382 -4.51 21.97 -14.05
N GLU A 383 -3.91 22.82 -14.90
CA GLU A 383 -3.58 22.50 -16.29
C GLU A 383 -2.16 22.99 -16.61
N ALA A 384 -1.19 22.58 -15.80
CA ALA A 384 0.15 23.13 -15.81
C ALA A 384 0.87 22.98 -17.15
N SER A 385 0.69 21.88 -17.86
CA SER A 385 1.36 21.62 -19.15
C SER A 385 0.57 22.09 -20.38
N ARG A 386 -0.55 22.79 -20.18
CA ARG A 386 -1.36 23.36 -21.26
C ARG A 386 -0.54 24.30 -22.15
N PRO A 387 -0.52 24.10 -23.49
CA PRO A 387 0.07 25.06 -24.41
C PRO A 387 -0.52 26.45 -24.21
N GLY A 388 0.35 27.46 -24.11
CA GLY A 388 -0.06 28.82 -23.79
C GLY A 388 -0.23 29.12 -22.29
N GLY A 389 0.07 28.18 -21.40
CA GLY A 389 -0.03 28.34 -19.95
C GLY A 389 -1.47 28.35 -19.42
N SER A 390 -1.63 28.00 -18.14
CA SER A 390 -2.93 28.02 -17.47
C SER A 390 -2.96 28.96 -16.28
N THR A 391 -3.99 29.81 -16.23
CA THR A 391 -4.31 30.69 -15.10
C THR A 391 -5.27 30.05 -14.11
N ASN A 392 -5.62 28.76 -14.28
CA ASN A 392 -6.50 28.04 -13.38
C ASN A 392 -5.72 27.55 -12.15
N TRP A 393 -5.90 28.24 -11.03
CA TRP A 393 -5.18 27.98 -9.78
C TRP A 393 -6.15 27.69 -8.63
N GLN A 394 -5.82 26.68 -7.83
CA GLN A 394 -6.33 26.51 -6.47
C GLN A 394 -5.33 27.04 -5.42
N GLY A 395 -5.85 27.40 -4.25
CA GLY A 395 -5.10 28.03 -3.17
C GLY A 395 -4.91 29.55 -3.33
N PRO A 396 -4.18 30.20 -2.40
CA PRO A 396 -3.36 29.60 -1.35
C PRO A 396 -4.16 28.92 -0.23
N ASN A 397 -3.72 27.72 0.16
CA ASN A 397 -4.14 27.09 1.41
C ASN A 397 -2.97 27.11 2.41
N GLY A 398 -3.16 27.71 3.59
CA GLY A 398 -2.18 27.62 4.67
C GLY A 398 -2.19 26.22 5.26
N ILE A 399 -1.09 25.48 5.10
CA ILE A 399 -0.99 24.06 5.47
C ILE A 399 0.05 23.78 6.56
N GLY A 400 0.78 24.79 7.03
CA GLY A 400 1.73 24.63 8.13
C GLY A 400 2.38 25.94 8.55
N THR A 401 3.07 25.91 9.68
CA THR A 401 3.81 27.04 10.27
C THR A 401 5.22 26.61 10.67
N GLY A 402 6.15 27.56 10.84
CA GLY A 402 7.52 27.28 11.29
C GLY A 402 8.47 26.73 10.22
N TRP A 403 8.05 26.71 8.95
CA TRP A 403 8.85 26.16 7.84
C TRP A 403 10.02 27.08 7.43
N GLY A 404 9.99 28.35 7.86
CA GLY A 404 11.09 29.30 7.66
C GLY A 404 12.34 28.99 8.50
N GLY A 405 12.25 28.12 9.51
CA GLY A 405 13.37 27.75 10.38
C GLY A 405 14.34 26.72 9.77
N PHE A 406 13.99 26.08 8.66
CA PHE A 406 14.86 25.13 7.96
C PHE A 406 15.86 25.85 7.05
N THR A 407 17.10 25.35 6.99
CA THR A 407 18.12 25.84 6.06
C THR A 407 17.83 25.41 4.62
N SER A 408 17.15 24.27 4.44
CA SER A 408 16.61 23.85 3.16
C SER A 408 15.33 23.04 3.34
N VAL A 409 14.32 23.33 2.51
CA VAL A 409 13.09 22.52 2.36
C VAL A 409 12.95 22.09 0.91
N PHE A 410 12.59 20.83 0.67
CA PHE A 410 12.38 20.29 -0.67
C PHE A 410 11.45 19.07 -0.66
N SER A 411 10.84 18.78 -1.81
CA SER A 411 10.02 17.58 -2.02
C SER A 411 10.89 16.32 -2.05
N GLY A 412 10.43 15.23 -1.45
CA GLY A 412 10.97 13.88 -1.66
C GLY A 412 10.30 13.13 -2.81
N GLY A 413 9.15 13.59 -3.28
CA GLY A 413 8.24 12.81 -4.12
C GLY A 413 7.18 12.10 -3.26
N GLY A 414 6.06 11.73 -3.88
CA GLY A 414 4.84 11.31 -3.18
C GLY A 414 4.44 12.32 -2.09
N ALA A 415 4.06 11.81 -0.92
CA ALA A 415 3.74 12.65 0.23
C ALA A 415 4.98 13.22 0.94
N ALA A 416 6.22 12.83 0.58
CA ALA A 416 7.40 13.16 1.35
C ALA A 416 7.86 14.62 1.15
N ILE A 417 8.09 15.33 2.24
CA ILE A 417 8.73 16.64 2.30
C ILE A 417 9.87 16.58 3.30
N TYR A 418 11.03 17.08 2.92
CA TYR A 418 12.20 17.13 3.78
C TYR A 418 12.53 18.55 4.22
N GLY A 419 12.92 18.69 5.49
CA GLY A 419 13.48 19.91 6.06
C GLY A 419 14.85 19.65 6.68
N VAL A 420 15.84 20.45 6.33
CA VAL A 420 17.19 20.40 6.91
C VAL A 420 17.29 21.42 8.03
N GLN A 421 17.59 20.97 9.23
CA GLN A 421 17.82 21.82 10.38
C GLN A 421 19.23 22.42 10.36
N SER A 422 19.45 23.51 11.10
CA SER A 422 20.76 24.18 11.19
C SER A 422 21.86 23.29 11.79
N ASN A 423 21.49 22.37 12.68
CA ASN A 423 22.38 21.36 13.25
C ASN A 423 22.77 20.24 12.26
N GLY A 424 22.13 20.18 11.09
CA GLY A 424 22.39 19.19 10.04
C GLY A 424 21.43 18.00 10.01
N ASP A 425 20.46 17.94 10.92
CA ASP A 425 19.43 16.90 10.89
C ASP A 425 18.51 17.07 9.67
N LEU A 426 18.23 15.98 8.97
CA LEU A 426 17.23 15.88 7.92
C LEU A 426 15.95 15.32 8.53
N LEU A 427 14.92 16.16 8.61
CA LEU A 427 13.58 15.76 9.03
C LEU A 427 12.74 15.40 7.81
N TRP A 428 11.99 14.31 7.91
CA TRP A 428 10.93 13.93 7.00
C TRP A 428 9.56 14.29 7.56
N TYR A 429 8.68 14.75 6.68
CA TYR A 429 7.27 14.99 6.90
C TYR A 429 6.47 14.34 5.76
N GLY A 430 5.38 13.65 6.08
CA GLY A 430 4.44 13.11 5.10
C GLY A 430 3.22 14.02 4.96
N HIS A 431 3.06 14.72 3.85
CA HIS A 431 1.89 15.55 3.57
C HIS A 431 0.84 14.74 2.81
N ASP A 432 -0.08 14.08 3.52
CA ASP A 432 -1.11 13.23 2.90
C ASP A 432 -2.22 14.05 2.21
N GLY A 433 -2.28 15.36 2.48
CA GLY A 433 -3.13 16.32 1.77
C GLY A 433 -2.48 16.98 0.56
N TYR A 434 -1.36 16.44 0.04
CA TYR A 434 -0.65 17.05 -1.09
C TYR A 434 -1.51 17.26 -2.35
N PHE A 435 -2.53 16.43 -2.56
CA PHE A 435 -3.40 16.51 -3.75
C PHE A 435 -4.55 17.52 -3.60
N ASP A 436 -5.12 17.64 -2.40
CA ASP A 436 -6.31 18.48 -2.11
C ASP A 436 -5.97 19.79 -1.37
N GLY A 437 -4.73 19.94 -0.92
CA GLY A 437 -4.27 21.10 -0.17
C GLY A 437 -4.77 21.14 1.27
N SER A 438 -5.18 20.02 1.85
CA SER A 438 -5.56 19.90 3.27
C SER A 438 -4.33 19.71 4.18
N PRO A 439 -4.32 20.25 5.42
CA PRO A 439 -3.16 20.18 6.32
C PRO A 439 -3.03 18.82 7.03
N ARG A 440 -3.06 17.72 6.29
CA ARG A 440 -2.94 16.36 6.83
C ARG A 440 -1.48 15.90 6.78
N TRP A 441 -0.89 15.71 7.96
CA TRP A 441 0.54 15.46 8.12
C TRP A 441 0.87 14.20 8.93
N ARG A 442 1.98 13.56 8.58
CA ARG A 442 2.69 12.52 9.33
C ARG A 442 4.11 12.98 9.66
N GLY A 443 4.64 12.56 10.82
CA GLY A 443 5.95 13.00 11.31
C GLY A 443 5.86 14.24 12.22
N PRO A 444 6.98 14.94 12.48
CA PRO A 444 8.31 14.75 11.88
C PRO A 444 9.01 13.46 12.30
N ARG A 445 9.94 12.99 11.46
CA ARG A 445 10.92 11.95 11.80
C ARG A 445 12.31 12.36 11.35
N THR A 446 13.32 12.18 12.20
CA THR A 446 14.71 12.37 11.78
C THR A 446 15.15 11.17 10.94
N VAL A 447 15.53 11.43 9.70
CA VAL A 447 15.86 10.40 8.70
C VAL A 447 17.28 10.53 8.17
N GLY A 448 18.06 11.49 8.63
CA GLY A 448 19.46 11.65 8.24
C GLY A 448 20.15 12.76 9.04
N TRP A 449 21.48 12.80 8.97
CA TRP A 449 22.32 13.80 9.64
C TRP A 449 23.40 14.33 8.69
N GLY A 450 23.98 15.49 9.00
CA GLY A 450 25.05 16.11 8.20
C GLY A 450 24.61 16.76 6.89
N TRP A 451 23.29 16.96 6.69
CA TRP A 451 22.75 17.52 5.45
C TRP A 451 22.98 19.03 5.31
N ASN A 452 23.36 19.73 6.37
CA ASN A 452 23.79 21.13 6.30
C ASN A 452 25.17 21.32 5.63
N GLY A 453 25.92 20.24 5.38
CA GLY A 453 27.23 20.29 4.72
C GLY A 453 27.19 20.48 3.19
N PHE A 454 26.01 20.41 2.58
CA PHE A 454 25.84 20.60 1.13
C PHE A 454 25.70 22.07 0.75
N LYS A 455 26.27 22.45 -0.39
CA LYS A 455 26.01 23.75 -1.02
C LYS A 455 24.53 23.88 -1.42
N SER A 456 23.97 22.81 -1.99
CA SER A 456 22.60 22.76 -2.45
C SER A 456 22.07 21.34 -2.37
N ILE A 457 20.80 21.19 -2.00
CA ILE A 457 20.08 19.91 -1.96
C ILE A 457 18.78 20.09 -2.74
N PHE A 458 18.45 19.14 -3.59
CA PHE A 458 17.22 19.17 -4.37
C PHE A 458 16.66 17.77 -4.61
N SER A 459 15.36 17.70 -4.86
CA SER A 459 14.65 16.45 -5.18
C SER A 459 15.13 15.87 -6.50
N GLY A 460 15.17 14.55 -6.63
CA GLY A 460 15.18 13.85 -7.91
C GLY A 460 13.80 13.40 -8.39
N GLY A 461 12.77 13.51 -7.53
CA GLY A 461 11.51 12.76 -7.66
C GLY A 461 11.65 11.30 -7.20
N GLU A 462 10.54 10.62 -6.96
CA GLU A 462 10.50 9.17 -6.64
C GLU A 462 11.47 8.77 -5.50
N TYR A 463 11.53 9.61 -4.46
CA TYR A 463 12.35 9.45 -3.25
C TYR A 463 13.86 9.56 -3.46
N VAL A 464 14.28 10.04 -4.63
CA VAL A 464 15.66 10.38 -4.94
C VAL A 464 15.99 11.78 -4.42
N VAL A 465 17.19 11.95 -3.86
CA VAL A 465 17.72 13.23 -3.39
C VAL A 465 19.12 13.44 -3.94
N TYR A 466 19.36 14.63 -4.47
CA TYR A 466 20.69 15.06 -4.90
C TYR A 466 21.26 16.09 -3.95
N GLY A 467 22.54 15.93 -3.63
CA GLY A 467 23.31 16.91 -2.86
C GLY A 467 24.53 17.37 -3.64
N ILE A 468 24.75 18.68 -3.75
CA ILE A 468 25.94 19.27 -4.34
C ILE A 468 26.90 19.64 -3.21
N GLN A 469 28.08 19.03 -3.20
CA GLN A 469 29.12 19.37 -2.25
C GLN A 469 29.80 20.71 -2.62
N PRO A 470 30.42 21.41 -1.66
CA PRO A 470 31.16 22.66 -1.93
C PRO A 470 32.26 22.52 -2.99
N ASN A 471 32.88 21.33 -3.12
CA ASN A 471 33.88 21.03 -4.14
C ASN A 471 33.29 20.81 -5.56
N GLY A 472 31.96 20.77 -5.69
CA GLY A 472 31.26 20.60 -6.96
C GLY A 472 30.90 19.16 -7.32
N ASP A 473 31.12 18.19 -6.42
CA ASP A 473 30.63 16.83 -6.60
C ASP A 473 29.11 16.78 -6.43
N LEU A 474 28.44 16.11 -7.38
CA LEU A 474 27.01 15.80 -7.29
C LEU A 474 26.85 14.40 -6.71
N LEU A 475 26.20 14.32 -5.58
CA LEU A 475 25.94 13.10 -4.84
C LEU A 475 24.47 12.72 -4.96
N TRP A 476 24.22 11.42 -5.11
CA TRP A 476 22.92 10.81 -5.24
C TRP A 476 22.60 9.96 -4.00
N TYR A 477 21.34 10.03 -3.59
CA TYR A 477 20.74 9.27 -2.50
C TYR A 477 19.32 8.85 -2.90
N ARG A 478 18.83 7.74 -2.33
CA ARG A 478 17.43 7.33 -2.45
C ARG A 478 16.91 6.81 -1.12
N HIS A 479 15.75 7.30 -0.69
CA HIS A 479 15.13 6.94 0.58
C HIS A 479 13.97 5.96 0.34
N HIS A 480 14.21 4.66 0.47
CA HIS A 480 13.21 3.64 0.17
C HIS A 480 12.02 3.65 1.14
N GLY A 481 12.23 4.09 2.38
CA GLY A 481 11.19 4.22 3.40
C GLY A 481 10.32 5.47 3.30
N ALA A 482 10.58 6.37 2.35
CA ALA A 482 10.01 7.72 2.29
C ALA A 482 8.48 7.78 2.17
N ALA A 483 7.83 6.77 1.57
CA ALA A 483 6.37 6.70 1.48
C ALA A 483 5.69 6.69 2.87
N ASN A 484 6.36 6.07 3.86
CA ASN A 484 5.85 5.84 5.21
C ASN A 484 6.70 6.46 6.32
N GLY A 485 7.66 7.29 5.93
CA GLY A 485 8.47 8.08 6.85
C GLY A 485 9.77 7.47 7.33
N GLY A 486 10.10 6.25 6.89
CA GLY A 486 11.41 5.58 6.99
C GLY A 486 12.24 5.87 8.25
N ASP A 487 13.55 5.65 8.14
CA ASP A 487 14.57 6.14 9.06
C ASP A 487 15.95 6.18 8.37
N VAL A 488 16.98 6.53 9.13
CA VAL A 488 18.38 6.62 8.67
C VAL A 488 18.92 5.35 7.99
N THR A 489 18.33 4.18 8.26
CA THR A 489 18.75 2.88 7.70
C THR A 489 18.09 2.56 6.36
N THR A 490 17.06 3.32 5.97
CA THR A 490 16.28 3.05 4.75
C THR A 490 16.77 3.80 3.50
N TRP A 491 18.02 4.29 3.53
CA TRP A 491 18.65 4.99 2.43
C TRP A 491 19.58 4.08 1.61
N SER A 492 19.69 4.39 0.31
CA SER A 492 20.80 3.98 -0.55
C SER A 492 21.58 5.22 -1.00
N GLY A 493 22.90 5.09 -1.16
CA GLY A 493 23.83 6.21 -1.28
C GLY A 493 24.93 6.10 -0.21
N GLN A 494 25.88 7.03 -0.11
CA GLN A 494 26.17 8.18 -0.96
C GLN A 494 26.88 7.74 -2.25
N ILE A 495 26.31 8.00 -3.42
CA ILE A 495 26.97 7.71 -4.72
C ILE A 495 27.32 9.01 -5.42
N LYS A 496 28.58 9.19 -5.82
CA LYS A 496 28.98 10.32 -6.66
C LYS A 496 28.56 10.07 -8.10
N VAL A 497 27.69 10.93 -8.61
CA VAL A 497 27.10 10.81 -9.95
C VAL A 497 27.52 11.93 -10.90
N GLY A 498 28.25 12.95 -10.43
CA GLY A 498 28.73 14.03 -11.29
C GLY A 498 29.80 14.90 -10.64
N THR A 499 30.40 15.79 -11.45
CA THR A 499 31.41 16.78 -11.04
C THR A 499 31.13 18.14 -11.69
N GLY A 500 31.70 19.21 -11.14
CA GLY A 500 31.61 20.56 -11.74
C GLY A 500 30.32 21.35 -11.42
N TRP A 501 29.51 20.90 -10.46
CA TRP A 501 28.22 21.51 -10.14
C TRP A 501 28.31 22.74 -9.22
N ALA A 502 29.50 23.01 -8.66
CA ALA A 502 29.70 24.11 -7.71
C ALA A 502 29.51 25.51 -8.31
N ASN A 503 29.60 25.68 -9.62
CA ASN A 503 29.56 27.01 -10.24
C ASN A 503 28.17 27.43 -10.73
N PHE A 504 27.18 26.56 -10.60
CA PHE A 504 25.80 26.94 -10.94
C PHE A 504 25.21 27.84 -9.86
N VAL A 505 24.51 28.88 -10.31
CA VAL A 505 23.73 29.80 -9.46
C VAL A 505 22.57 29.04 -8.85
N LYS A 506 21.93 28.18 -9.65
CA LYS A 506 20.82 27.34 -9.19
C LYS A 506 20.81 26.02 -9.92
N VAL A 507 20.47 24.95 -9.18
CA VAL A 507 20.22 23.62 -9.73
C VAL A 507 18.90 23.11 -9.16
N PHE A 508 18.04 22.57 -10.01
CA PHE A 508 16.74 22.03 -9.62
C PHE A 508 16.31 20.93 -10.56
N SER A 509 15.46 20.02 -10.08
CA SER A 509 14.97 18.89 -10.88
C SER A 509 13.77 19.28 -11.71
N GLY A 510 13.63 18.63 -12.87
CA GLY A 510 12.42 18.57 -13.70
C GLY A 510 11.69 17.24 -13.63
N GLY A 511 12.05 16.35 -12.69
CA GLY A 511 11.58 14.97 -12.61
C GLY A 511 12.28 14.02 -13.59
N TYR A 512 12.16 12.71 -13.40
CA TYR A 512 12.71 11.68 -14.29
C TYR A 512 14.20 11.82 -14.60
N GLY A 513 15.01 12.25 -13.63
CA GLY A 513 16.43 12.50 -13.88
C GLY A 513 16.73 13.70 -14.78
N ILE A 514 15.73 14.52 -15.13
CA ILE A 514 15.98 15.84 -15.71
C ILE A 514 16.46 16.77 -14.61
N ILE A 515 17.60 17.41 -14.86
CA ILE A 515 18.20 18.38 -13.95
C ILE A 515 18.47 19.66 -14.73
N TYR A 516 17.88 20.75 -14.26
CA TYR A 516 18.13 22.08 -14.79
C TYR A 516 19.21 22.76 -13.97
N ALA A 517 20.14 23.42 -14.66
CA ALA A 517 21.21 24.16 -14.04
C ALA A 517 21.34 25.54 -14.69
N ILE A 518 21.46 26.57 -13.86
CA ILE A 518 21.59 27.96 -14.32
C ILE A 518 23.01 28.42 -14.07
N ARG A 519 23.67 28.82 -15.15
CA ARG A 519 25.00 29.43 -15.09
C ARG A 519 24.92 30.89 -14.65
N GLU A 520 26.05 31.42 -14.19
CA GLU A 520 26.17 32.80 -13.73
C GLU A 520 25.81 33.84 -14.80
N ASP A 521 26.10 33.55 -16.07
CA ASP A 521 25.71 34.38 -17.22
C ASP A 521 24.24 34.22 -17.65
N GLY A 522 23.45 33.46 -16.88
CA GLY A 522 22.01 33.29 -17.10
C GLY A 522 21.65 32.25 -18.15
N ILE A 523 22.61 31.45 -18.63
CA ILE A 523 22.32 30.30 -19.49
C ILE A 523 21.63 29.19 -18.68
N LEU A 524 20.50 28.71 -19.18
CA LEU A 524 19.80 27.54 -18.66
C LEU A 524 20.24 26.28 -19.43
N LEU A 525 20.80 25.34 -18.68
CA LEU A 525 21.20 24.03 -19.15
C LEU A 525 20.21 22.97 -18.67
N ARG A 526 19.99 21.96 -19.51
CA ARG A 526 19.18 20.77 -19.22
C ARG A 526 20.06 19.54 -19.30
N TYR A 527 20.19 18.83 -18.19
CA TYR A 527 20.87 17.56 -18.08
C TYR A 527 19.84 16.42 -17.97
N LYS A 528 20.20 15.23 -18.43
CA LYS A 528 19.42 14.00 -18.22
C LYS A 528 20.31 12.93 -17.61
N HIS A 529 20.06 12.61 -16.34
CA HIS A 529 20.62 11.46 -15.64
C HIS A 529 19.75 10.24 -15.94
N LEU A 530 20.24 9.34 -16.79
CA LEU A 530 19.52 8.11 -17.16
C LEU A 530 19.49 7.12 -16.00
N GLY A 531 20.54 7.11 -15.18
CA GLY A 531 20.67 6.30 -13.96
C GLY A 531 19.96 6.83 -12.73
N TYR A 532 19.03 7.79 -12.84
CA TYR A 532 18.51 8.52 -11.66
C TYR A 532 17.79 7.66 -10.62
N LEU A 533 17.28 6.48 -10.97
CA LEU A 533 16.65 5.54 -10.02
C LEU A 533 17.63 4.60 -9.33
N THR A 534 18.79 4.37 -9.95
CA THR A 534 19.80 3.38 -9.52
C THR A 534 21.06 4.05 -8.96
N GLY A 535 21.28 5.32 -9.27
CA GLY A 535 22.53 6.03 -9.01
C GLY A 535 23.66 5.69 -9.98
N SER A 536 23.39 5.02 -11.11
CA SER A 536 24.43 4.73 -12.11
C SER A 536 24.91 5.99 -12.83
N LEU A 537 26.17 6.03 -13.25
CA LEU A 537 26.83 7.19 -13.88
C LEU A 537 26.38 7.46 -15.33
N ASP A 538 25.17 7.05 -15.70
CA ASP A 538 24.66 7.13 -17.07
C ASP A 538 24.00 8.48 -17.32
N TRP A 539 24.60 9.30 -18.18
CA TRP A 539 24.11 10.62 -18.56
C TRP A 539 23.92 10.73 -20.07
N ALA A 540 22.85 11.39 -20.48
CA ALA A 540 22.76 11.90 -21.84
C ALA A 540 23.55 13.21 -21.97
N PRO A 541 23.92 13.63 -23.20
CA PRO A 541 24.46 14.96 -23.44
C PRO A 541 23.53 16.05 -22.89
N TYR A 542 24.09 17.08 -22.27
CA TYR A 542 23.30 18.22 -21.81
C TYR A 542 22.97 19.15 -22.98
N GLU A 543 21.89 19.88 -22.83
CA GLU A 543 21.40 20.86 -23.81
C GLU A 543 21.43 22.26 -23.21
N GLN A 544 21.81 23.25 -24.01
CA GLN A 544 21.54 24.65 -23.69
C GLN A 544 20.18 25.03 -24.26
N ILE A 545 19.24 25.38 -23.38
CA ILE A 545 17.83 25.54 -23.75
C ILE A 545 17.30 26.96 -23.59
N GLY A 546 18.03 27.84 -22.89
CA GLY A 546 17.60 29.23 -22.72
C GLY A 546 18.69 30.17 -22.20
N THR A 547 18.41 31.47 -22.22
CA THR A 547 19.27 32.56 -21.72
C THR A 547 18.46 33.53 -20.84
N GLY A 548 19.12 34.33 -20.00
CA GLY A 548 18.47 35.33 -19.14
C GLY A 548 17.80 34.79 -17.86
N TRP A 549 18.13 33.55 -17.45
CA TRP A 549 17.47 32.87 -16.33
C TRP A 549 17.98 33.25 -14.93
N ASN A 550 19.06 34.04 -14.83
CA ASN A 550 19.61 34.51 -13.57
C ASN A 550 18.88 35.74 -12.98
N GLY A 551 17.90 36.30 -13.70
CA GLY A 551 17.16 37.51 -13.28
C GLY A 551 15.93 37.27 -12.39
N PHE A 552 15.47 36.02 -12.25
CA PHE A 552 14.28 35.68 -11.48
C PHE A 552 14.55 35.57 -9.98
N GLN A 553 13.52 35.82 -9.16
CA GLN A 553 13.60 35.64 -7.71
C GLN A 553 13.76 34.15 -7.38
N ASP A 554 12.95 33.31 -8.02
CA ASP A 554 12.99 31.88 -7.85
C ASP A 554 12.49 31.19 -9.13
N ILE A 555 12.86 29.93 -9.33
CA ILE A 555 12.47 29.13 -10.51
C ILE A 555 12.26 27.68 -10.08
N VAL A 556 11.12 27.09 -10.43
CA VAL A 556 10.88 25.67 -10.22
C VAL A 556 10.37 25.04 -11.51
N ALA A 557 10.63 23.75 -11.68
CA ALA A 557 10.01 22.99 -12.75
C ALA A 557 8.76 22.26 -12.25
N ALA A 558 7.95 21.80 -13.19
CA ALA A 558 6.94 20.77 -12.98
C ALA A 558 7.06 19.73 -14.11
N ALA A 559 6.11 18.80 -14.17
CA ALA A 559 6.05 17.78 -15.20
C ALA A 559 6.01 18.35 -16.64
N ASP A 560 6.32 17.51 -17.63
CA ASP A 560 6.22 17.81 -19.07
C ASP A 560 6.98 19.06 -19.54
N GLY A 561 8.12 19.33 -18.89
CA GLY A 561 9.02 20.42 -19.29
C GLY A 561 8.53 21.81 -18.90
N VAL A 562 7.53 21.90 -18.01
CA VAL A 562 7.02 23.16 -17.50
C VAL A 562 8.03 23.81 -16.55
N LEU A 563 8.24 25.11 -16.70
CA LEU A 563 9.05 25.95 -15.80
C LEU A 563 8.21 27.13 -15.32
N TYR A 564 8.20 27.35 -14.02
CA TYR A 564 7.63 28.51 -13.38
C TYR A 564 8.76 29.43 -12.91
N ALA A 565 8.81 30.65 -13.45
CA ALA A 565 9.75 31.68 -13.06
C ALA A 565 9.02 32.76 -12.24
N PHE A 566 9.51 33.01 -11.03
CA PHE A 566 8.92 33.94 -10.08
C PHE A 566 9.66 35.26 -10.15
N THR A 567 8.92 36.34 -10.37
CA THR A 567 9.49 37.68 -10.46
C THR A 567 9.41 38.39 -9.11
N ARG A 568 10.30 39.36 -8.88
CA ARG A 568 10.34 40.14 -7.63
C ARG A 568 9.09 41.02 -7.42
N ASP A 569 8.35 41.32 -8.47
CA ASP A 569 7.07 42.04 -8.43
C ASP A 569 5.86 41.11 -8.24
N GLY A 570 6.09 39.83 -7.90
CA GLY A 570 5.03 38.90 -7.48
C GLY A 570 4.24 38.27 -8.64
N LYS A 571 4.83 38.16 -9.83
CA LYS A 571 4.25 37.42 -10.96
C LYS A 571 4.86 36.02 -11.04
N ILE A 572 4.07 35.10 -11.59
CA ILE A 572 4.52 33.79 -12.04
C ILE A 572 4.47 33.78 -13.56
N LEU A 573 5.65 33.68 -14.18
CA LEU A 573 5.80 33.46 -15.60
C LEU A 573 5.92 31.96 -15.88
N TRP A 574 5.21 31.50 -16.89
CA TRP A 574 5.21 30.13 -17.35
C TRP A 574 6.04 30.00 -18.62
N TYR A 575 6.78 28.90 -18.68
CA TYR A 575 7.47 28.42 -19.87
C TYR A 575 7.28 26.92 -20.00
N ARG A 576 7.46 26.40 -21.22
CA ARG A 576 7.52 24.95 -21.46
C ARG A 576 8.56 24.63 -22.51
N TYR A 577 9.40 23.65 -22.21
CA TYR A 577 10.37 23.12 -23.15
C TYR A 577 10.16 21.62 -23.32
N GLY A 578 9.87 21.18 -24.55
CA GLY A 578 9.68 19.76 -24.83
C GLY A 578 9.13 19.50 -26.23
N GLU A 579 8.76 18.25 -26.46
CA GLU A 579 8.24 17.80 -27.74
C GLU A 579 6.74 18.08 -27.87
N ARG A 580 6.35 18.61 -29.04
CA ARG A 580 4.94 18.80 -29.42
C ARG A 580 4.65 18.02 -30.69
N LYS A 581 3.55 17.26 -30.67
CA LYS A 581 2.97 16.69 -31.90
C LYS A 581 2.21 17.78 -32.63
N ILE A 582 2.61 18.06 -33.86
CA ILE A 582 1.88 18.94 -34.77
C ILE A 582 1.42 18.13 -35.99
N PRO A 583 0.27 18.46 -36.59
CA PRO A 583 -0.12 17.85 -37.85
C PRO A 583 0.97 18.14 -38.89
N SER A 584 1.50 17.11 -39.55
CA SER A 584 2.46 17.33 -40.62
C SER A 584 1.79 18.15 -41.72
N ALA A 585 2.39 19.30 -42.08
CA ALA A 585 1.89 20.14 -43.15
C ALA A 585 1.95 19.37 -44.49
N GLY A 586 0.85 18.73 -44.87
CA GLY A 586 0.65 18.20 -46.22
C GLY A 586 0.47 19.38 -47.18
N GLY A 587 1.35 19.49 -48.17
CA GLY A 587 1.27 20.52 -49.19
C GLY A 587 -0.11 20.59 -49.82
N ALA A 588 -0.58 21.82 -50.05
CA ALA A 588 -1.76 22.08 -50.85
C ALA A 588 -1.56 21.49 -52.27
N GLY A 589 -2.28 20.41 -52.58
CA GLY A 589 -2.39 19.83 -53.90
C GLY A 589 -3.78 19.23 -54.07
N GLY A 590 -4.65 19.94 -54.79
CA GLY A 590 -6.06 19.59 -54.96
C GLY A 590 -6.28 18.28 -55.72
N GLY A 591 -7.30 17.54 -55.30
CA GLY A 591 -7.80 16.35 -56.00
C GLY A 591 -9.06 15.84 -55.32
N THR A 592 -10.22 16.09 -55.93
CA THR A 592 -11.52 15.58 -55.50
C THR A 592 -11.59 14.06 -55.63
N GLY A 593 -11.72 13.35 -54.51
CA GLY A 593 -11.97 11.91 -54.49
C GLY A 593 -12.41 11.46 -53.11
N VAL A 594 -13.67 11.03 -52.99
CA VAL A 594 -14.25 10.49 -51.75
C VAL A 594 -13.70 9.07 -51.58
N GLY A 595 -12.73 8.89 -50.70
CA GLY A 595 -12.13 7.60 -50.38
C GLY A 595 -11.30 7.67 -49.09
N ALA A 596 -11.45 6.65 -48.25
CA ALA A 596 -10.87 6.49 -46.92
C ALA A 596 -9.42 7.02 -46.76
N GLY A 597 -9.25 8.08 -45.95
CA GLY A 597 -7.94 8.60 -45.56
C GLY A 597 -7.57 8.16 -44.14
N GLY A 598 -6.51 7.36 -44.00
CA GLY A 598 -5.89 7.01 -42.72
C GLY A 598 -5.32 8.23 -41.98
N PRO A 599 -4.86 8.06 -40.72
CA PRO A 599 -4.53 9.17 -39.84
C PRO A 599 -3.41 10.03 -40.44
N THR A 600 -3.65 11.34 -40.45
CA THR A 600 -2.66 12.39 -40.77
C THR A 600 -1.35 12.10 -40.06
N ALA A 601 -0.25 12.02 -40.80
CA ALA A 601 1.07 11.91 -40.21
C ALA A 601 1.28 13.07 -39.21
N TRP A 602 1.74 12.76 -38.01
CA TRP A 602 2.09 13.74 -36.98
C TRP A 602 3.60 13.91 -36.99
N SER A 603 4.08 15.15 -36.99
CA SER A 603 5.50 15.45 -36.79
C SER A 603 5.71 15.88 -35.35
N VAL A 604 6.85 15.48 -34.78
CA VAL A 604 7.26 15.89 -33.44
C VAL A 604 8.29 16.99 -33.61
N ILE A 605 8.01 18.15 -33.03
CA ILE A 605 8.96 19.27 -32.99
C ILE A 605 9.30 19.59 -31.54
N THR A 606 10.55 19.93 -31.26
CA THR A 606 10.93 20.52 -29.98
C THR A 606 10.49 21.98 -29.96
N VAL A 607 9.67 22.34 -28.98
CA VAL A 607 9.10 23.69 -28.85
C VAL A 607 9.56 24.31 -27.53
N TRP A 608 9.90 25.59 -27.62
CA TRP A 608 10.05 26.48 -26.49
C TRP A 608 8.85 27.44 -26.46
N GLU A 609 8.01 27.34 -25.43
CA GLU A 609 6.84 28.20 -25.22
C GLU A 609 7.06 29.11 -24.00
N GLY A 610 6.57 30.35 -24.05
CA GLY A 610 6.75 31.35 -22.99
C GLY A 610 7.79 32.44 -23.30
N PRO A 611 7.87 33.50 -22.47
CA PRO A 611 7.16 33.69 -21.20
C PRO A 611 5.67 34.01 -21.35
N ILE A 612 4.85 33.45 -20.47
CA ILE A 612 3.43 33.83 -20.31
C ILE A 612 3.15 34.13 -18.84
N GLU A 613 2.62 35.32 -18.53
CA GLU A 613 2.16 35.65 -17.18
C GLU A 613 0.88 34.84 -16.89
N ILE A 614 0.95 33.93 -15.92
CA ILE A 614 -0.18 33.05 -15.57
C ILE A 614 -0.75 33.27 -14.17
N LYS A 615 -0.04 34.04 -13.35
CA LYS A 615 -0.49 34.49 -12.03
C LYS A 615 0.22 35.78 -11.65
N ARG A 616 -0.46 36.62 -10.88
CA ARG A 616 0.02 37.89 -10.33
C ARG A 616 -0.39 38.00 -8.86
N ASN A 617 0.25 38.90 -8.13
CA ASN A 617 0.00 39.18 -6.71
C ASN A 617 0.31 37.97 -5.82
N LEU A 618 1.34 37.21 -6.16
CA LEU A 618 1.87 36.21 -5.24
C LEU A 618 2.45 36.94 -4.02
N SER A 619 2.04 36.51 -2.82
CA SER A 619 2.57 37.02 -1.56
C SER A 619 4.10 36.93 -1.53
N ALA A 620 4.75 37.90 -0.87
CA ALA A 620 6.18 37.85 -0.66
C ALA A 620 6.57 36.53 0.02
N PHE A 621 7.55 35.84 -0.54
CA PHE A 621 7.96 34.51 -0.11
C PHE A 621 9.47 34.42 0.08
N ARG A 622 9.89 33.45 0.90
CA ARG A 622 11.30 33.11 1.15
C ARG A 622 11.79 32.04 0.18
N LYS A 623 10.98 31.02 -0.04
CA LYS A 623 11.31 29.87 -0.89
C LYS A 623 10.07 29.29 -1.54
N VAL A 624 10.21 28.81 -2.77
CA VAL A 624 9.21 27.96 -3.41
C VAL A 624 9.84 26.63 -3.84
N PHE A 625 9.08 25.55 -3.74
CA PHE A 625 9.44 24.26 -4.30
C PHE A 625 8.19 23.59 -4.86
N ALA A 626 8.37 22.81 -5.92
CA ALA A 626 7.29 22.03 -6.51
C ALA A 626 7.28 20.62 -5.90
N LEU A 627 6.09 20.03 -5.85
CA LEU A 627 5.98 18.59 -5.72
C LEU A 627 6.66 17.95 -6.94
N MET A 628 7.55 17.00 -6.70
CA MET A 628 8.34 16.33 -7.74
C MET A 628 8.04 14.84 -7.72
N ASP A 629 7.22 14.39 -8.65
CA ASP A 629 6.82 12.99 -8.81
C ASP A 629 6.80 12.61 -10.30
N ALA A 630 6.30 11.41 -10.60
CA ALA A 630 5.94 10.98 -11.94
C ALA A 630 5.09 12.04 -12.71
N PRO A 631 5.07 12.16 -14.07
CA PRO A 631 4.11 13.08 -14.66
C PRO A 631 2.74 12.53 -14.28
N TYR A 632 1.75 13.40 -14.23
CA TYR A 632 0.38 12.96 -14.14
C TYR A 632 0.09 12.02 -15.33
N LEU A 633 0.07 10.73 -15.06
CA LEU A 633 -0.67 9.78 -15.86
C LEU A 633 -2.12 10.15 -15.57
N GLY A 634 -2.73 10.90 -16.47
CA GLY A 634 -4.16 11.20 -16.38
C GLY A 634 -4.99 9.93 -16.26
N PRO A 635 -6.30 10.06 -16.05
CA PRO A 635 -7.16 8.88 -16.01
C PRO A 635 -7.01 8.17 -17.36
N ARG A 636 -6.37 7.00 -17.34
CA ARG A 636 -6.36 6.07 -18.47
C ARG A 636 -7.67 5.30 -18.51
#